data_AF-A0AAW9E448-F1
#
_entry.id   AF-A0AAW9E448-F1
#
_cell.length_a   1.000
_cell.length_b   1.000
_cell.length_c   1.000
_cell.angle_alpha   90.00
_cell.angle_beta   90.00
_cell.angle_gamma   90.00
#
_symmetry.space_group_name_H-M   'P 1'
#
loop_
_entity.id
_entity.type
_entity.pdbx_description
1 polymer ?
#
loop_
_entity_poly.entity_id
_entity_poly.type
_entity_poly.pdbx_seq_one_letter_code
_entity_poly.pdbx_strand_id
1 'polypeptide(L)'
;MATSKLIKGDTLTETSNAADGFNPATEVSNYSYTSARVAKPVYNKYKAATTKPKVFGYYTDWSQYDGRLQGDDSKDNRGRGYDLTNISPTAYDKIIVGFVGVTGFHKNDGQYRDVVAEGAEQCGKVKYEPTFLDPWGDFQSYVNVGHSVSGWDVDPKTVTQENCKGLLGGLRDLQAKAKQQGHNLVLSMSIGGWTMSNGFHETAASDSARKTFAKGVVKLFKQFPMFSEVDIDWEYPNAEGAGNPCGPEDGENYALLIGELRKQLDSASLSNVKISIASSAVVKTFDYSNVKALIKAGLYGINLMTYDFFGTPWAESVAHHTNLNALEEGGWGVNTIVEHLLSEGFPAENINIGYAGYTRNGRNVELESLSPLKGTYNPGNGDTTGTFESGTNEWYDVIYNYLDLENQKGRNGFNVYTDQVADADYLYNPESKLFMSLDTPRSVKAKGEYAASLGLGGMFTWTIDQDNGVLLNAAREGLGYEIESEVIDMDPFYFEGINVEKDESEEDDKTTDVNHAPKAAIELLVVGGSTVQLSGAGSSDEDDDELSYSWGVPSGITVADKAAEVIEFVVPEVSAKTTLQFTLFVRDCYNEPSTQQRFVLTAVPALAAQGEPEPADEEDETDIIPVPDEDTTPAEDDASTDDAADQDAPHALWDANTVYGASWGTFEIVSWKGHNYQVKWWSQGDQPDLNCGQSGAWTDLGAY
;
A
#
# COMPACT_ATOMS: atom_id res chain seq x y z
N MET A 1 -15.26 11.48 -13.57
CA MET A 1 -14.76 12.87 -13.49
C MET A 1 -15.90 13.88 -13.41
N ALA A 2 -16.39 14.51 -14.49
CA ALA A 2 -17.30 15.66 -14.41
C ALA A 2 -18.62 15.45 -13.62
N THR A 3 -19.15 14.22 -13.60
CA THR A 3 -20.37 13.81 -12.87
C THR A 3 -20.12 13.21 -11.49
N SER A 4 -18.85 13.01 -11.09
CA SER A 4 -18.48 12.32 -9.86
C SER A 4 -18.92 13.10 -8.61
N LYS A 5 -19.37 12.40 -7.57
CA LYS A 5 -19.56 12.93 -6.22
C LYS A 5 -18.23 13.08 -5.47
N LEU A 6 -17.26 12.20 -5.73
CA LEU A 6 -16.01 12.06 -4.96
C LEU A 6 -14.83 12.90 -5.49
N ILE A 7 -14.71 13.05 -6.82
CA ILE A 7 -13.54 13.72 -7.47
C ILE A 7 -13.94 14.86 -8.42
N LYS A 8 -12.96 15.72 -8.72
CA LYS A 8 -12.97 16.81 -9.70
C LYS A 8 -11.60 16.89 -10.38
N GLY A 9 -11.52 17.46 -11.58
CA GLY A 9 -10.25 17.80 -12.20
C GLY A 9 -9.54 18.92 -11.44
N ASP A 10 -8.21 18.85 -11.36
CA ASP A 10 -7.32 19.91 -10.88
C ASP A 10 -6.32 20.25 -11.98
N THR A 11 -6.49 21.39 -12.65
CA THR A 11 -5.69 21.72 -13.84
C THR A 11 -4.19 21.84 -13.57
N LEU A 12 -3.78 22.10 -12.33
CA LEU A 12 -2.37 22.09 -11.94
C LEU A 12 -1.81 20.66 -11.92
N THR A 13 -2.52 19.71 -11.30
CA THR A 13 -2.22 18.27 -11.39
C THR A 13 -2.27 17.80 -12.85
N GLU A 14 -3.36 18.06 -13.59
CA GLU A 14 -3.51 17.62 -14.99
C GLU A 14 -2.37 18.16 -15.89
N THR A 15 -1.90 19.38 -15.66
CA THR A 15 -0.78 19.98 -16.41
C THR A 15 0.56 19.37 -16.03
N SER A 16 0.84 19.20 -14.73
CA SER A 16 2.10 18.62 -14.25
C SER A 16 2.27 17.17 -14.72
N ASN A 17 1.21 16.37 -14.65
CA ASN A 17 1.23 14.97 -15.06
C ASN A 17 1.39 14.84 -16.58
N ALA A 18 0.75 15.71 -17.37
CA ALA A 18 0.93 15.77 -18.83
C ALA A 18 2.34 16.27 -19.25
N ALA A 19 2.96 17.17 -18.47
CA ALA A 19 4.32 17.64 -18.71
C ALA A 19 5.38 16.58 -18.37
N ASP A 20 5.14 15.79 -17.33
CA ASP A 20 5.98 14.67 -16.91
C ASP A 20 5.81 13.41 -17.80
N GLY A 21 4.70 13.33 -18.57
CA GLY A 21 4.34 12.14 -19.35
C GLY A 21 3.70 11.01 -18.52
N PHE A 22 3.28 11.31 -17.28
CA PHE A 22 2.73 10.34 -16.34
C PHE A 22 1.41 9.75 -16.85
N ASN A 23 1.35 8.42 -17.01
CA ASN A 23 0.16 7.70 -17.42
C ASN A 23 -0.20 6.59 -16.41
N PRO A 24 -1.24 6.75 -15.58
CA PRO A 24 -1.57 5.78 -14.53
C PRO A 24 -1.90 4.38 -15.06
N ALA A 25 -2.22 4.21 -16.36
CA ALA A 25 -2.47 2.88 -16.93
C ALA A 25 -1.20 2.04 -17.17
N THR A 26 -0.03 2.67 -17.26
CA THR A 26 1.23 2.00 -17.66
C THR A 26 2.44 2.40 -16.82
N GLU A 27 2.30 3.38 -15.93
CA GLU A 27 3.39 3.87 -15.10
C GLU A 27 3.67 2.93 -13.91
N VAL A 28 4.96 2.69 -13.65
CA VAL A 28 5.46 1.76 -12.62
C VAL A 28 6.71 2.28 -11.89
N SER A 29 7.21 3.47 -12.25
CA SER A 29 8.39 4.10 -11.65
C SER A 29 8.19 5.54 -11.21
N ASN A 30 7.50 6.37 -12.00
CA ASN A 30 7.35 7.80 -11.69
C ASN A 30 6.25 8.08 -10.65
N TYR A 31 6.36 9.24 -10.01
CA TYR A 31 5.36 9.77 -9.07
C TYR A 31 4.29 10.59 -9.79
N SER A 32 3.04 10.51 -9.31
CA SER A 32 1.92 11.24 -9.90
C SER A 32 1.91 12.73 -9.52
N TYR A 33 2.51 13.11 -8.40
CA TYR A 33 2.39 14.44 -7.78
C TYR A 33 0.95 14.95 -7.67
N THR A 34 -0.05 14.06 -7.66
CA THR A 34 -1.48 14.44 -7.58
C THR A 34 -1.71 15.28 -6.33
N SER A 35 -2.38 16.43 -6.46
CA SER A 35 -2.79 17.21 -5.29
C SER A 35 -4.10 16.69 -4.71
N ALA A 36 -4.24 16.73 -3.39
CA ALA A 36 -5.51 16.52 -2.68
C ALA A 36 -6.68 17.38 -3.21
N ARG A 37 -6.38 18.47 -3.93
CA ARG A 37 -7.38 19.24 -4.70
C ARG A 37 -8.17 18.42 -5.72
N VAL A 38 -7.77 17.22 -6.14
CA VAL A 38 -8.62 16.38 -7.00
C VAL A 38 -9.85 15.82 -6.26
N ALA A 39 -9.80 15.74 -4.93
CA ALA A 39 -10.91 15.23 -4.14
C ALA A 39 -11.98 16.30 -3.80
N LYS A 40 -13.16 15.81 -3.45
CA LYS A 40 -14.26 16.57 -2.85
C LYS A 40 -14.47 16.09 -1.41
N PRO A 41 -14.58 16.99 -0.41
CA PRO A 41 -14.94 16.59 0.93
C PRO A 41 -16.38 16.07 0.97
N VAL A 42 -16.56 14.87 1.53
CA VAL A 42 -17.84 14.14 1.59
C VAL A 42 -18.12 13.56 2.99
N TYR A 43 -17.62 14.23 4.01
CA TYR A 43 -17.86 13.88 5.42
C TYR A 43 -19.36 13.86 5.76
N ASN A 44 -19.92 12.67 6.03
CA ASN A 44 -21.24 12.54 6.62
C ASN A 44 -21.21 13.07 8.07
N LYS A 45 -22.35 13.56 8.56
CA LYS A 45 -22.49 13.96 9.97
C LYS A 45 -23.13 12.83 10.76
N TYR A 46 -22.51 12.44 11.87
CA TYR A 46 -22.98 11.38 12.77
C TYR A 46 -23.42 11.94 14.12
N LYS A 47 -24.38 11.28 14.76
CA LYS A 47 -24.86 11.65 16.09
C LYS A 47 -23.79 11.35 17.14
N ALA A 48 -23.61 12.28 18.08
CA ALA A 48 -22.60 12.14 19.13
C ALA A 48 -22.90 10.95 20.08
N ALA A 49 -21.97 10.00 20.18
CA ALA A 49 -22.06 8.83 21.05
C ALA A 49 -20.95 8.82 22.12
N THR A 50 -21.34 8.66 23.39
CA THR A 50 -20.41 8.58 24.52
C THR A 50 -19.89 7.16 24.77
N THR A 51 -20.68 6.14 24.42
CA THR A 51 -20.41 4.71 24.67
C THR A 51 -19.79 3.97 23.47
N LYS A 52 -19.49 4.67 22.38
CA LYS A 52 -18.82 4.11 21.21
C LYS A 52 -17.31 4.42 21.22
N PRO A 53 -16.45 3.55 20.66
CA PRO A 53 -15.05 3.86 20.38
C PRO A 53 -14.92 5.13 19.54
N LYS A 54 -13.82 5.87 19.66
CA LYS A 54 -13.64 7.17 18.99
C LYS A 54 -13.11 7.01 17.57
N VAL A 55 -13.45 7.97 16.70
CA VAL A 55 -12.78 8.12 15.39
C VAL A 55 -11.91 9.36 15.44
N PHE A 56 -10.62 9.19 15.20
CA PHE A 56 -9.63 10.26 15.22
C PHE A 56 -8.62 10.10 14.07
N GLY A 57 -7.52 10.84 14.10
CA GLY A 57 -6.46 10.69 13.12
C GLY A 57 -5.34 11.69 13.31
N TYR A 58 -4.28 11.47 12.54
CA TYR A 58 -3.15 12.37 12.44
C TYR A 58 -3.36 13.40 11.33
N TYR A 59 -2.97 14.65 11.55
CA TYR A 59 -2.91 15.70 10.53
C TYR A 59 -1.49 16.25 10.44
N THR A 60 -0.90 16.25 9.24
CA THR A 60 0.51 16.61 9.04
C THR A 60 0.70 18.10 8.76
N ASP A 61 1.74 18.72 9.33
CA ASP A 61 2.03 20.14 9.15
C ASP A 61 2.38 20.50 7.68
N TRP A 62 3.06 19.60 6.96
CA TRP A 62 3.49 19.82 5.58
C TRP A 62 2.40 19.62 4.53
N SER A 63 1.27 18.95 4.86
CA SER A 63 0.17 18.69 3.91
C SER A 63 -0.39 19.94 3.22
N GLN A 64 -0.31 21.09 3.89
CA GLN A 64 -0.77 22.37 3.39
C GLN A 64 -0.06 22.85 2.12
N TYR A 65 1.15 22.36 1.84
CA TYR A 65 2.00 22.90 0.77
C TYR A 65 1.66 22.33 -0.61
N ASP A 66 1.62 23.24 -1.60
CA ASP A 66 1.81 22.93 -3.02
C ASP A 66 2.31 24.19 -3.75
N GLY A 67 3.55 24.17 -4.23
CA GLY A 67 4.20 25.28 -4.95
C GLY A 67 3.46 25.70 -6.21
N ARG A 68 2.69 24.79 -6.82
CA ARG A 68 1.87 25.05 -8.02
C ARG A 68 0.82 26.14 -7.78
N LEU A 69 0.33 26.28 -6.53
CA LEU A 69 -0.59 27.36 -6.13
C LEU A 69 0.08 28.76 -6.12
N GLN A 70 1.42 28.81 -6.15
CA GLN A 70 2.23 30.03 -6.15
C GLN A 70 3.00 30.21 -7.48
N GLY A 71 2.83 29.30 -8.44
CA GLY A 71 3.44 29.34 -9.76
C GLY A 71 4.74 28.57 -9.92
N ASP A 72 5.14 27.75 -8.93
CA ASP A 72 6.29 26.85 -9.03
C ASP A 72 5.83 25.41 -9.30
N ASP A 73 6.14 24.88 -10.48
CA ASP A 73 5.86 23.50 -10.89
C ASP A 73 7.12 22.62 -10.94
N SER A 74 8.20 23.02 -10.27
CA SER A 74 9.35 22.12 -10.08
C SER A 74 8.97 20.95 -9.17
N LYS A 75 9.42 19.73 -9.50
CA LYS A 75 9.01 18.48 -8.82
C LYS A 75 9.12 18.58 -7.29
N ASP A 76 10.25 19.10 -6.81
CA ASP A 76 10.57 19.27 -5.39
C ASP A 76 9.62 20.23 -4.64
N ASN A 77 8.88 21.08 -5.37
CA ASN A 77 7.89 22.02 -4.82
C ASN A 77 6.43 21.60 -5.12
N ARG A 78 6.19 20.56 -5.92
CA ARG A 78 4.84 20.01 -6.10
C ARG A 78 4.43 19.28 -4.82
N GLY A 79 3.32 19.71 -4.22
CA GLY A 79 2.89 19.19 -2.92
C GLY A 79 1.42 18.78 -2.87
N ARG A 80 1.06 18.17 -1.74
CA ARG A 80 -0.27 17.64 -1.41
C ARG A 80 -1.35 18.72 -1.55
N GLY A 81 -1.08 19.92 -1.00
CA GLY A 81 -1.96 21.08 -1.10
C GLY A 81 -3.33 20.89 -0.45
N TYR A 82 -3.40 20.15 0.65
CA TYR A 82 -4.64 19.87 1.37
C TYR A 82 -5.11 21.10 2.13
N ASP A 83 -6.30 21.62 1.79
CA ASP A 83 -6.93 22.72 2.52
C ASP A 83 -7.67 22.18 3.75
N LEU A 84 -7.17 22.54 4.94
CA LEU A 84 -7.73 22.23 6.26
C LEU A 84 -9.22 22.58 6.37
N THR A 85 -9.71 23.57 5.63
CA THR A 85 -11.12 23.98 5.65
C THR A 85 -12.07 22.98 4.99
N ASN A 86 -11.55 21.96 4.29
CA ASN A 86 -12.32 20.81 3.82
C ASN A 86 -12.78 19.90 4.97
N ILE A 87 -12.08 19.88 6.12
CA ILE A 87 -12.46 19.03 7.26
C ILE A 87 -13.76 19.55 7.88
N SER A 88 -14.78 18.70 7.92
CA SER A 88 -16.00 18.99 8.68
C SER A 88 -15.66 19.17 10.18
N PRO A 89 -16.07 20.27 10.84
CA PRO A 89 -15.81 20.50 12.26
C PRO A 89 -16.42 19.46 13.21
N THR A 90 -17.14 18.46 12.69
CA THR A 90 -17.78 17.37 13.45
C THR A 90 -17.31 15.97 13.02
N ALA A 91 -16.41 15.86 12.03
CA ALA A 91 -15.93 14.58 11.52
C ALA A 91 -15.21 13.75 12.59
N TYR A 92 -14.11 14.30 13.14
CA TYR A 92 -13.21 13.62 14.07
C TYR A 92 -13.49 13.98 15.53
N ASP A 93 -13.35 13.02 16.45
CA ASP A 93 -13.43 13.23 17.90
C ASP A 93 -12.13 13.84 18.45
N LYS A 94 -10.99 13.51 17.82
CA LYS A 94 -9.64 14.00 18.12
C LYS A 94 -8.88 14.24 16.81
N ILE A 95 -8.04 15.27 16.77
CA ILE A 95 -6.97 15.43 15.78
C ILE A 95 -5.63 15.45 16.52
N ILE A 96 -4.68 14.64 16.05
CA ILE A 96 -3.27 14.67 16.47
C ILE A 96 -2.51 15.48 15.42
N VAL A 97 -1.91 16.62 15.79
CA VAL A 97 -1.03 17.34 14.85
C VAL A 97 0.37 16.73 14.88
N GLY A 98 0.87 16.34 13.71
CA GLY A 98 2.21 15.81 13.48
C GLY A 98 3.08 16.81 12.71
N PHE A 99 4.31 17.13 13.12
CA PHE A 99 5.07 16.54 14.25
C PHE A 99 5.94 17.54 15.02
N VAL A 100 6.17 17.22 16.29
CA VAL A 100 7.03 17.98 17.21
C VAL A 100 8.30 17.15 17.48
N GLY A 101 9.48 17.67 17.11
CA GLY A 101 10.75 16.97 17.29
C GLY A 101 11.39 17.18 18.67
N VAL A 102 12.27 16.27 19.09
CA VAL A 102 13.04 16.38 20.34
C VAL A 102 14.42 16.98 20.07
N THR A 103 14.73 18.12 20.67
CA THR A 103 15.88 18.95 20.23
C THR A 103 17.24 18.48 20.73
N GLY A 104 18.29 18.77 19.95
CA GLY A 104 19.69 18.52 20.30
C GLY A 104 20.24 17.15 19.86
N PHE A 105 19.69 16.61 18.77
CA PHE A 105 20.00 15.30 18.21
C PHE A 105 20.08 15.36 16.68
N HIS A 106 21.30 15.44 16.15
CA HIS A 106 21.52 15.43 14.70
C HIS A 106 21.23 14.04 14.12
N LYS A 107 20.45 13.98 13.03
CA LYS A 107 20.32 12.77 12.21
C LYS A 107 21.32 12.87 11.05
N ASN A 108 22.32 11.99 11.05
CA ASN A 108 23.38 11.97 10.03
C ASN A 108 23.02 10.97 8.90
N ASP A 109 21.94 11.24 8.16
CA ASP A 109 21.56 10.45 6.97
C ASP A 109 22.21 10.94 5.65
N GLY A 110 22.88 12.09 5.70
CA GLY A 110 23.74 12.59 4.62
C GLY A 110 23.01 13.27 3.45
N GLN A 111 21.68 13.39 3.49
CA GLN A 111 20.91 14.08 2.45
C GLN A 111 20.06 15.26 2.96
N TYR A 112 19.69 15.31 4.25
CA TYR A 112 18.67 16.26 4.72
C TYR A 112 19.18 17.35 5.69
N ARG A 113 18.40 18.43 5.74
CA ARG A 113 18.48 19.49 6.74
C ARG A 113 18.06 18.95 8.10
N ASP A 114 18.74 19.36 9.16
CA ASP A 114 18.29 19.08 10.52
C ASP A 114 17.14 20.04 10.89
N VAL A 115 15.94 19.70 10.43
CA VAL A 115 14.70 20.45 10.69
C VAL A 115 14.40 20.59 12.18
N VAL A 116 14.90 19.67 13.02
CA VAL A 116 14.71 19.74 14.48
C VAL A 116 15.64 20.80 15.08
N ALA A 117 16.89 20.91 14.63
CA ALA A 117 17.80 21.97 15.03
C ALA A 117 17.39 23.35 14.46
N GLU A 118 16.96 23.41 13.20
CA GLU A 118 16.46 24.64 12.58
C GLU A 118 15.18 25.14 13.26
N GLY A 119 14.23 24.25 13.55
CA GLY A 119 13.02 24.54 14.33
C GLY A 119 13.36 24.98 15.76
N ALA A 120 14.36 24.34 16.40
CA ALA A 120 14.84 24.72 17.74
C ALA A 120 15.44 26.13 17.79
N GLU A 121 16.28 26.50 16.82
CA GLU A 121 16.87 27.85 16.76
C GLU A 121 15.79 28.91 16.55
N GLN A 122 14.85 28.65 15.64
CA GLN A 122 13.71 29.53 15.36
C GLN A 122 12.77 29.67 16.57
N CYS A 123 12.41 28.56 17.24
CA CYS A 123 11.53 28.57 18.41
C CYS A 123 12.25 28.87 19.75
N GLY A 124 13.58 29.07 19.74
CA GLY A 124 14.37 29.38 20.93
C GLY A 124 14.45 28.25 21.97
N LYS A 125 14.43 26.99 21.53
CA LYS A 125 14.47 25.79 22.37
C LYS A 125 15.91 25.37 22.70
N VAL A 126 16.06 24.46 23.66
CA VAL A 126 17.36 23.91 24.10
C VAL A 126 17.27 22.38 24.25
N LYS A 127 18.41 21.67 24.11
CA LYS A 127 18.47 20.19 24.06
C LYS A 127 17.56 19.51 25.08
N TYR A 128 16.89 18.46 24.62
CA TYR A 128 15.81 17.71 25.26
C TYR A 128 14.45 18.42 25.36
N GLU A 129 14.31 19.71 25.02
CA GLU A 129 12.97 20.31 24.88
C GLU A 129 12.32 19.90 23.54
N PRO A 130 10.99 19.75 23.48
CA PRO A 130 10.25 19.54 22.25
C PRO A 130 10.11 20.86 21.45
N THR A 131 10.18 20.77 20.12
CA THR A 131 10.05 21.91 19.21
C THR A 131 9.11 21.61 18.04
N PHE A 132 8.36 22.63 17.63
CA PHE A 132 7.76 22.71 16.32
C PHE A 132 8.86 22.84 15.24
N LEU A 133 8.60 22.31 14.05
CA LEU A 133 9.61 21.99 13.04
C LEU A 133 9.56 22.91 11.83
N ASP A 134 8.36 23.37 11.46
CA ASP A 134 8.16 24.42 10.46
C ASP A 134 7.45 25.62 11.10
N PRO A 135 8.19 26.51 11.79
CA PRO A 135 7.62 27.72 12.39
C PRO A 135 6.97 28.69 11.40
N TRP A 136 7.09 28.47 10.09
CA TRP A 136 6.30 29.17 9.08
C TRP A 136 4.96 28.45 8.86
N GLY A 137 4.95 27.15 8.55
CA GLY A 137 3.73 26.34 8.38
C GLY A 137 2.86 26.22 9.65
N ASP A 138 3.48 26.09 10.81
CA ASP A 138 2.83 25.97 12.12
C ASP A 138 2.12 27.26 12.55
N PHE A 139 2.81 28.41 12.40
CA PHE A 139 2.43 29.66 13.08
C PHE A 139 2.10 30.84 12.16
N GLN A 140 2.51 30.80 10.88
CA GLN A 140 2.55 31.99 10.01
C GLN A 140 1.91 31.81 8.62
N SER A 141 1.73 30.58 8.14
CA SER A 141 1.11 30.34 6.84
C SER A 141 -0.37 30.78 6.81
N TYR A 142 -0.95 30.77 5.60
CA TYR A 142 -2.32 31.23 5.38
C TYR A 142 -3.07 30.43 4.29
N VAL A 143 -2.39 30.17 3.16
CA VAL A 143 -2.83 29.20 2.15
C VAL A 143 -3.14 27.87 2.83
N ASN A 144 -4.28 27.25 2.48
CA ASN A 144 -4.70 25.92 2.93
C ASN A 144 -4.88 25.72 4.46
N VAL A 145 -4.71 26.75 5.29
CA VAL A 145 -4.93 26.68 6.75
C VAL A 145 -6.09 27.55 7.24
N GLY A 146 -6.91 28.06 6.31
CA GLY A 146 -8.13 28.82 6.59
C GLY A 146 -7.93 30.31 6.92
N HIS A 147 -6.72 30.86 6.78
CA HIS A 147 -6.45 32.29 6.97
C HIS A 147 -6.32 33.02 5.63
N SER A 148 -6.76 34.28 5.57
CA SER A 148 -6.64 35.12 4.37
C SER A 148 -5.44 36.09 4.39
N VAL A 149 -4.63 36.06 5.46
CA VAL A 149 -3.51 36.98 5.68
C VAL A 149 -2.33 36.23 6.31
N SER A 150 -1.14 36.39 5.73
CA SER A 150 0.12 35.83 6.25
C SER A 150 0.46 36.31 7.67
N GLY A 151 1.26 35.49 8.37
CA GLY A 151 1.80 35.69 9.71
C GLY A 151 3.26 36.07 9.81
N TRP A 152 3.87 36.68 8.77
CA TRP A 152 5.23 37.26 8.82
C TRP A 152 5.49 38.27 9.97
N ASP A 153 4.46 38.61 10.75
CA ASP A 153 4.46 39.47 11.95
C ASP A 153 4.51 38.67 13.28
N VAL A 154 4.51 37.34 13.25
CA VAL A 154 4.52 36.46 14.43
C VAL A 154 5.94 35.94 14.70
N ASP A 155 6.48 36.20 15.90
CA ASP A 155 7.77 35.65 16.36
C ASP A 155 7.60 34.23 16.92
N PRO A 156 8.22 33.18 16.34
CA PRO A 156 8.17 31.81 16.86
C PRO A 156 8.67 31.62 18.31
N LYS A 157 9.46 32.55 18.85
CA LYS A 157 9.97 32.49 20.23
C LYS A 157 8.96 32.98 21.25
N THR A 158 7.95 33.75 20.83
CA THR A 158 6.92 34.35 21.69
C THR A 158 5.48 34.14 21.21
N VAL A 159 5.26 33.37 20.14
CA VAL A 159 3.94 32.95 19.68
C VAL A 159 3.13 32.24 20.77
N THR A 160 1.83 32.47 20.77
CA THR A 160 0.82 31.87 21.65
C THR A 160 -0.42 31.57 20.83
N GLN A 161 -1.33 30.73 21.34
CA GLN A 161 -2.62 30.46 20.68
C GLN A 161 -3.43 31.73 20.30
N GLU A 162 -3.29 32.85 21.01
CA GLU A 162 -4.03 34.09 20.73
C GLU A 162 -3.54 34.79 19.46
N ASN A 163 -2.22 34.85 19.23
CA ASN A 163 -1.62 35.52 18.07
C ASN A 163 -1.15 34.55 16.95
N CYS A 164 -1.28 33.24 17.15
CA CYS A 164 -0.93 32.24 16.14
C CYS A 164 -1.81 32.34 14.87
N LYS A 165 -1.17 32.27 13.70
CA LYS A 165 -1.79 31.98 12.40
C LYS A 165 -1.35 30.56 12.00
N GLY A 166 -1.07 30.27 10.73
CA GLY A 166 -0.59 28.96 10.31
C GLY A 166 -1.58 27.82 10.60
N LEU A 167 -1.09 26.58 10.53
CA LEU A 167 -1.89 25.39 10.84
C LEU A 167 -2.44 25.41 12.27
N LEU A 168 -1.66 25.82 13.27
CA LEU A 168 -2.14 25.83 14.66
C LEU A 168 -3.25 26.86 14.88
N GLY A 169 -3.17 28.02 14.24
CA GLY A 169 -4.28 28.98 14.20
C GLY A 169 -5.50 28.43 13.46
N GLY A 170 -5.30 27.65 12.40
CA GLY A 170 -6.37 26.95 11.68
C GLY A 170 -7.08 25.90 12.55
N LEU A 171 -6.32 25.06 13.26
CA LEU A 171 -6.82 24.04 14.18
C LEU A 171 -7.56 24.64 15.39
N ARG A 172 -7.04 25.74 15.96
CA ARG A 172 -7.76 26.55 16.97
C ARG A 172 -9.16 26.94 16.49
N ASP A 173 -9.24 27.44 15.26
CA ASP A 173 -10.49 27.95 14.71
C ASP A 173 -11.42 26.82 14.23
N LEU A 174 -10.87 25.66 13.86
CA LEU A 174 -11.62 24.41 13.63
C LEU A 174 -12.24 23.89 14.94
N GLN A 175 -11.49 23.83 16.03
CA GLN A 175 -12.00 23.48 17.36
C GLN A 175 -13.08 24.48 17.85
N ALA A 176 -12.90 25.76 17.56
CA ALA A 176 -13.92 26.78 17.86
C ALA A 176 -15.21 26.57 17.05
N LYS A 177 -15.13 26.20 15.76
CA LYS A 177 -16.28 25.84 14.92
C LYS A 177 -16.96 24.56 15.41
N ALA A 178 -16.20 23.53 15.77
CA ALA A 178 -16.71 22.27 16.33
C ALA A 178 -17.58 22.53 17.56
N LYS A 179 -17.06 23.34 18.50
CA LYS A 179 -17.74 23.72 19.74
C LYS A 179 -19.01 24.52 19.51
N GLN A 180 -19.07 25.36 18.47
CA GLN A 180 -20.29 26.07 18.07
C GLN A 180 -21.38 25.14 17.53
N GLN A 181 -21.00 23.99 16.96
CA GLN A 181 -21.92 22.94 16.50
C GLN A 181 -22.26 21.90 17.58
N GLY A 182 -21.83 22.12 18.83
CA GLY A 182 -22.06 21.22 19.96
C GLY A 182 -21.07 20.05 20.06
N HIS A 183 -20.06 19.98 19.19
CA HIS A 183 -19.05 18.92 19.18
C HIS A 183 -17.82 19.29 20.02
N ASN A 184 -17.21 18.29 20.67
CA ASN A 184 -16.00 18.46 21.46
C ASN A 184 -14.80 17.86 20.72
N LEU A 185 -14.27 18.60 19.73
CA LEU A 185 -13.03 18.24 19.05
C LEU A 185 -11.84 18.37 20.00
N VAL A 186 -11.23 17.23 20.35
CA VAL A 186 -9.95 17.17 21.05
C VAL A 186 -8.82 17.53 20.09
N LEU A 187 -7.84 18.30 20.56
CA LEU A 187 -6.56 18.50 19.87
C LEU A 187 -5.44 17.87 20.71
N SER A 188 -4.52 17.20 20.04
CA SER A 188 -3.28 16.66 20.60
C SER A 188 -2.07 17.08 19.78
N MET A 189 -0.90 17.11 20.42
CA MET A 189 0.41 17.22 19.77
C MET A 189 1.04 15.84 19.73
N SER A 190 1.45 15.35 18.56
CA SER A 190 2.39 14.23 18.50
C SER A 190 3.82 14.74 18.62
N ILE A 191 4.60 14.09 19.49
CA ILE A 191 6.03 14.31 19.64
C ILE A 191 6.74 13.06 19.15
N GLY A 192 7.59 13.18 18.12
CA GLY A 192 8.24 12.04 17.47
C GLY A 192 7.69 11.73 16.08
N GLY A 193 7.25 10.49 15.88
CA GLY A 193 7.01 9.86 14.59
C GLY A 193 8.27 9.22 14.00
N TRP A 194 8.09 8.36 12.99
CA TRP A 194 9.11 7.56 12.31
C TRP A 194 10.46 8.26 12.14
N THR A 195 10.47 9.37 11.38
CA THR A 195 11.69 10.10 10.99
C THR A 195 12.40 10.79 12.15
N MET A 196 11.68 11.12 13.23
CA MET A 196 12.07 12.09 14.27
C MET A 196 12.19 11.47 15.68
N SER A 197 12.18 10.14 15.77
CA SER A 197 12.33 9.40 17.03
C SER A 197 13.77 9.32 17.56
N ASN A 198 14.77 9.80 16.78
CA ASN A 198 16.21 9.70 17.10
C ASN A 198 16.62 10.28 18.47
N GLY A 199 15.87 11.25 19.00
CA GLY A 199 16.16 11.90 20.28
C GLY A 199 15.66 11.15 21.52
N PHE A 200 14.81 10.13 21.39
CA PHE A 200 14.14 9.55 22.56
C PHE A 200 15.05 8.73 23.47
N HIS A 201 15.90 7.86 22.95
CA HIS A 201 16.77 6.97 23.74
C HIS A 201 17.61 7.74 24.80
N GLU A 202 18.39 8.74 24.39
CA GLU A 202 19.18 9.56 25.33
C GLU A 202 18.29 10.44 26.24
N THR A 203 17.16 10.93 25.72
CA THR A 203 16.20 11.74 26.50
C THR A 203 15.52 10.94 27.61
N ALA A 204 15.18 9.69 27.33
CA ALA A 204 14.59 8.76 28.26
C ALA A 204 15.61 8.25 29.29
N ALA A 205 16.88 8.06 28.91
CA ALA A 205 17.91 7.48 29.77
C ALA A 205 18.20 8.28 31.06
N SER A 206 18.27 9.62 31.01
CA SER A 206 18.72 10.42 32.16
C SER A 206 17.61 11.22 32.86
N ASP A 207 17.61 11.19 34.20
CA ASP A 207 16.70 11.97 35.06
C ASP A 207 16.69 13.47 34.72
N SER A 208 17.84 14.03 34.36
CA SER A 208 17.98 15.41 33.91
C SER A 208 17.33 15.69 32.56
N ALA A 209 17.47 14.78 31.58
CA ALA A 209 16.87 14.93 30.27
C ALA A 209 15.35 14.78 30.32
N ARG A 210 14.84 13.72 30.96
CA ARG A 210 13.41 13.51 31.25
C ARG A 210 12.78 14.74 31.90
N LYS A 211 13.46 15.37 32.86
CA LYS A 211 13.01 16.59 33.54
C LYS A 211 12.98 17.83 32.66
N THR A 212 13.86 17.94 31.67
CA THR A 212 13.87 19.05 30.69
C THR A 212 12.78 18.85 29.65
N PHE A 213 12.65 17.63 29.10
CA PHE A 213 11.57 17.24 28.20
C PHE A 213 10.19 17.51 28.80
N ALA A 214 9.91 16.98 29.99
CA ALA A 214 8.63 17.17 30.68
C ALA A 214 8.30 18.65 30.94
N LYS A 215 9.31 19.49 31.25
CA LYS A 215 9.14 20.96 31.36
C LYS A 215 8.80 21.58 30.02
N GLY A 216 9.48 21.15 28.96
CA GLY A 216 9.24 21.57 27.59
C GLY A 216 7.81 21.28 27.13
N VAL A 217 7.30 20.07 27.36
CA VAL A 217 5.90 19.71 27.09
C VAL A 217 4.94 20.60 27.90
N VAL A 218 5.20 20.79 29.20
CA VAL A 218 4.42 21.71 30.05
C VAL A 218 4.48 23.18 29.57
N LYS A 219 5.56 23.63 28.92
CA LYS A 219 5.59 24.94 28.25
C LYS A 219 4.64 24.97 27.05
N LEU A 220 4.66 23.96 26.18
CA LEU A 220 3.82 23.91 24.99
C LEU A 220 2.32 23.95 25.35
N PHE A 221 1.86 23.18 26.35
CA PHE A 221 0.47 23.25 26.84
C PHE A 221 0.08 24.62 27.43
N LYS A 222 1.03 25.40 27.93
CA LYS A 222 0.79 26.77 28.42
C LYS A 222 0.84 27.81 27.30
N GLN A 223 1.57 27.53 26.22
CA GLN A 223 1.66 28.32 25.01
C GLN A 223 0.41 28.13 24.11
N PHE A 224 -0.14 26.91 24.12
CA PHE A 224 -1.27 26.46 23.31
C PHE A 224 -2.32 25.66 24.12
N PRO A 225 -3.09 26.29 25.03
CA PRO A 225 -4.07 25.62 25.91
C PRO A 225 -5.30 24.97 25.22
N MET A 226 -5.40 25.01 23.89
CA MET A 226 -6.36 24.23 23.09
C MET A 226 -6.05 22.73 23.05
N PHE A 227 -4.77 22.37 23.23
CA PHE A 227 -4.35 20.98 23.34
C PHE A 227 -4.75 20.42 24.70
N SER A 228 -5.29 19.21 24.69
CA SER A 228 -5.72 18.49 25.91
C SER A 228 -5.23 17.06 26.00
N GLU A 229 -4.51 16.58 24.97
CA GLU A 229 -3.78 15.32 24.97
C GLU A 229 -2.37 15.58 24.39
N VAL A 230 -1.45 14.64 24.63
CA VAL A 230 -0.16 14.53 23.93
C VAL A 230 0.06 13.06 23.57
N ASP A 231 0.50 12.80 22.35
CA ASP A 231 0.88 11.48 21.87
C ASP A 231 2.42 11.45 21.78
N ILE A 232 3.07 10.49 22.43
CA ILE A 232 4.53 10.33 22.44
C ILE A 232 4.88 9.19 21.48
N ASP A 233 5.29 9.56 20.28
CA ASP A 233 5.35 8.64 19.16
C ASP A 233 6.82 8.26 18.94
N TRP A 234 7.36 7.51 19.91
CA TRP A 234 8.67 6.89 19.81
C TRP A 234 8.56 5.61 18.98
N GLU A 235 9.19 5.63 17.80
CA GLU A 235 9.18 4.54 16.83
C GLU A 235 10.61 3.97 16.62
N TYR A 236 11.05 2.96 17.40
CA TYR A 236 10.39 2.33 18.55
C TYR A 236 11.40 2.05 19.68
N PRO A 237 10.96 1.90 20.96
CA PRO A 237 11.82 1.45 22.06
C PRO A 237 12.53 0.13 21.72
N ASN A 238 13.86 0.06 21.91
CA ASN A 238 14.71 -1.11 21.62
C ASN A 238 14.59 -1.66 20.17
N ALA A 239 14.18 -0.83 19.21
CA ALA A 239 14.21 -1.16 17.78
C ALA A 239 14.59 0.07 16.93
N GLU A 240 15.45 -0.15 15.95
CA GLU A 240 16.11 0.93 15.19
C GLU A 240 15.14 1.81 14.39
N GLY A 241 14.02 1.25 13.89
CA GLY A 241 13.05 2.01 13.10
C GLY A 241 13.71 2.74 11.92
N ALA A 242 13.60 4.06 11.87
CA ALA A 242 14.21 4.91 10.84
C ALA A 242 15.72 5.22 11.06
N GLY A 243 16.53 4.25 11.51
CA GLY A 243 17.96 4.45 11.82
C GLY A 243 18.23 5.17 13.15
N ASN A 244 17.38 4.93 14.16
CA ASN A 244 17.38 5.61 15.44
C ASN A 244 18.23 4.86 16.49
N PRO A 245 18.93 5.57 17.40
CA PRO A 245 19.56 4.95 18.57
C PRO A 245 18.52 4.25 19.44
N CYS A 246 18.82 3.03 19.89
CA CYS A 246 17.94 2.20 20.72
C CYS A 246 18.75 1.23 21.60
N GLY A 247 18.13 0.70 22.65
CA GLY A 247 18.73 -0.30 23.56
C GLY A 247 17.72 -0.98 24.48
N PRO A 248 18.06 -2.14 25.09
CA PRO A 248 17.14 -2.94 25.90
C PRO A 248 16.62 -2.22 27.16
N GLU A 249 17.30 -1.17 27.61
CA GLU A 249 16.87 -0.29 28.69
C GLU A 249 15.73 0.67 28.30
N ASP A 250 15.39 0.79 27.01
CA ASP A 250 14.43 1.79 26.51
C ASP A 250 13.05 1.65 27.15
N GLY A 251 12.49 0.45 27.26
CA GLY A 251 11.16 0.23 27.87
C GLY A 251 11.10 0.63 29.35
N GLU A 252 12.18 0.44 30.12
CA GLU A 252 12.25 0.90 31.52
C GLU A 252 12.43 2.42 31.59
N ASN A 253 13.31 2.97 30.77
CA ASN A 253 13.54 4.41 30.67
C ASN A 253 12.31 5.18 30.18
N TYR A 254 11.50 4.58 29.31
CA TYR A 254 10.25 5.14 28.80
C TYR A 254 9.20 5.23 29.93
N ALA A 255 9.09 4.22 30.79
CA ALA A 255 8.23 4.29 31.97
C ALA A 255 8.64 5.43 32.93
N LEU A 256 9.96 5.68 33.07
CA LEU A 256 10.47 6.82 33.83
C LEU A 256 10.18 8.17 33.14
N LEU A 257 10.16 8.22 31.80
CA LEU A 257 9.83 9.41 31.01
C LEU A 257 8.34 9.77 31.13
N ILE A 258 7.44 8.80 30.93
CA ILE A 258 5.98 8.97 31.11
C ILE A 258 5.67 9.39 32.56
N GLY A 259 6.30 8.76 33.55
CA GLY A 259 6.10 9.08 34.96
C GLY A 259 6.55 10.49 35.36
N GLU A 260 7.68 10.99 34.83
CA GLU A 260 8.13 12.37 35.05
C GLU A 260 7.25 13.38 34.29
N LEU A 261 6.78 13.04 33.08
CA LEU A 261 5.84 13.86 32.31
C LEU A 261 4.50 14.03 33.05
N ARG A 262 3.86 12.93 33.45
CA ARG A 262 2.62 12.91 34.25
C ARG A 262 2.75 13.81 35.48
N LYS A 263 3.77 13.56 36.30
CA LYS A 263 4.11 14.32 37.51
C LYS A 263 4.28 15.82 37.27
N GLN A 264 4.90 16.24 36.16
CA GLN A 264 5.09 17.66 35.87
C GLN A 264 3.85 18.33 35.27
N LEU A 265 3.03 17.61 34.49
CA LEU A 265 1.70 18.07 34.11
C LEU A 265 0.83 18.29 35.36
N ASP A 266 0.81 17.34 36.30
CA ASP A 266 0.06 17.45 37.57
C ASP A 266 0.55 18.64 38.41
N SER A 267 1.87 18.78 38.56
CA SER A 267 2.51 19.92 39.23
C SER A 267 2.22 21.28 38.56
N ALA A 268 1.86 21.27 37.27
CA ALA A 268 1.49 22.43 36.49
C ALA A 268 -0.02 22.72 36.46
N SER A 269 -0.83 21.96 37.22
CA SER A 269 -2.31 21.97 37.17
C SER A 269 -2.92 21.50 35.85
N LEU A 270 -2.17 20.68 35.08
CA LEU A 270 -2.58 20.05 33.83
C LEU A 270 -2.92 18.56 34.04
N SER A 271 -3.47 18.22 35.20
CA SER A 271 -3.81 16.82 35.57
C SER A 271 -4.85 16.15 34.66
N ASN A 272 -5.61 16.94 33.90
CA ASN A 272 -6.57 16.49 32.90
C ASN A 272 -5.94 16.16 31.53
N VAL A 273 -4.66 16.51 31.30
CA VAL A 273 -3.98 16.18 30.05
C VAL A 273 -3.69 14.70 30.00
N LYS A 274 -4.22 14.00 28.99
CA LYS A 274 -3.93 12.59 28.73
C LYS A 274 -2.61 12.44 27.99
N ILE A 275 -2.00 11.26 28.13
CA ILE A 275 -0.76 10.88 27.44
C ILE A 275 -1.06 9.59 26.67
N SER A 276 -0.80 9.58 25.37
CA SER A 276 -0.87 8.39 24.50
C SER A 276 0.51 8.10 23.90
N ILE A 277 0.65 6.98 23.19
CA ILE A 277 1.86 6.60 22.45
C ILE A 277 1.52 5.96 21.10
N ALA A 278 2.38 6.14 20.12
CA ALA A 278 2.59 5.15 19.06
C ALA A 278 3.06 3.82 19.67
N SER A 279 2.62 2.70 19.09
CA SER A 279 3.16 1.39 19.41
C SER A 279 3.11 0.48 18.18
N SER A 280 4.17 -0.30 17.98
CA SER A 280 4.26 -1.17 16.81
C SER A 280 3.18 -2.27 16.87
N ALA A 281 2.56 -2.55 15.74
CA ALA A 281 1.65 -3.69 15.61
C ALA A 281 2.38 -5.06 15.51
N VAL A 282 3.71 -5.08 15.47
CA VAL A 282 4.49 -6.32 15.55
C VAL A 282 4.74 -6.66 17.02
N VAL A 283 4.12 -7.74 17.52
CA VAL A 283 4.14 -8.19 18.93
C VAL A 283 5.52 -8.11 19.59
N LYS A 284 6.56 -8.62 18.93
CA LYS A 284 7.95 -8.59 19.44
C LYS A 284 8.47 -7.17 19.70
N THR A 285 8.08 -6.20 18.87
CA THR A 285 8.46 -4.78 18.98
C THR A 285 7.55 -4.03 19.96
N PHE A 286 6.28 -4.44 20.09
CA PHE A 286 5.38 -3.95 21.13
C PHE A 286 5.92 -4.27 22.54
N ASP A 287 6.30 -5.52 22.79
CA ASP A 287 6.72 -6.00 24.11
C ASP A 287 7.94 -5.23 24.65
N TYR A 288 8.86 -4.82 23.77
CA TYR A 288 10.01 -3.96 24.11
C TYR A 288 9.61 -2.62 24.78
N SER A 289 8.44 -2.08 24.45
CA SER A 289 7.96 -0.79 24.98
C SER A 289 7.51 -0.86 26.44
N ASN A 290 7.43 -2.07 27.03
CA ASN A 290 7.01 -2.31 28.42
C ASN A 290 5.72 -1.57 28.79
N VAL A 291 4.69 -1.65 27.93
CA VAL A 291 3.50 -0.80 28.01
C VAL A 291 2.71 -0.99 29.32
N LYS A 292 2.82 -2.18 29.96
CA LYS A 292 2.29 -2.43 31.32
C LYS A 292 2.97 -1.60 32.42
N ALA A 293 4.19 -1.11 32.22
CA ALA A 293 4.84 -0.12 33.09
C ALA A 293 4.41 1.31 32.73
N LEU A 294 4.24 1.62 31.44
CA LEU A 294 3.76 2.94 30.97
C LEU A 294 2.36 3.26 31.52
N ILE A 295 1.43 2.30 31.52
CA ILE A 295 0.09 2.43 32.12
C ILE A 295 0.19 2.73 33.63
N LYS A 296 1.05 2.03 34.36
CA LYS A 296 1.31 2.29 35.80
C LYS A 296 1.94 3.67 36.05
N ALA A 297 2.63 4.24 35.06
CA ALA A 297 3.21 5.57 35.09
C ALA A 297 2.22 6.69 34.69
N GLY A 298 1.03 6.35 34.18
CA GLY A 298 -0.02 7.30 33.80
C GLY A 298 -0.30 7.43 32.30
N LEU A 299 0.07 6.44 31.48
CA LEU A 299 -0.40 6.33 30.09
C LEU A 299 -1.92 6.15 30.04
N TYR A 300 -2.56 6.80 29.07
CA TYR A 300 -4.01 6.74 28.80
C TYR A 300 -4.35 5.97 27.52
N GLY A 301 -3.54 6.04 26.45
CA GLY A 301 -3.87 5.42 25.17
C GLY A 301 -2.69 4.77 24.46
N ILE A 302 -2.99 3.74 23.68
CA ILE A 302 -2.06 2.97 22.85
C ILE A 302 -2.57 3.10 21.41
N ASN A 303 -1.88 3.86 20.57
CA ASN A 303 -2.16 3.93 19.13
C ASN A 303 -1.35 2.82 18.47
N LEU A 304 -2.00 1.68 18.16
CA LEU A 304 -1.37 0.58 17.45
C LEU A 304 -1.21 0.95 15.98
N MET A 305 0.04 1.09 15.53
CA MET A 305 0.38 1.41 14.15
C MET A 305 0.21 0.16 13.27
N THR A 306 -1.06 -0.22 13.03
CA THR A 306 -1.48 -1.42 12.27
C THR A 306 -1.47 -1.18 10.76
N TYR A 307 -0.35 -0.67 10.27
CA TYR A 307 -0.09 -0.38 8.87
C TYR A 307 1.41 -0.55 8.56
N ASP A 308 1.75 -0.52 7.28
CA ASP A 308 3.10 -0.78 6.76
C ASP A 308 3.64 -2.20 7.08
N PHE A 309 2.74 -3.19 7.13
CA PHE A 309 3.10 -4.62 7.12
C PHE A 309 3.73 -5.09 5.79
N PHE A 310 3.60 -4.29 4.73
CA PHE A 310 4.21 -4.51 3.41
C PHE A 310 4.74 -3.20 2.85
N GLY A 311 5.80 -3.26 2.04
CA GLY A 311 6.31 -2.12 1.30
C GLY A 311 7.53 -2.43 0.45
N THR A 312 7.52 -1.94 -0.78
CA THR A 312 8.74 -1.83 -1.60
C THR A 312 9.74 -0.83 -0.99
N PRO A 313 11.06 -1.03 -1.11
CA PRO A 313 11.76 -2.20 -1.66
C PRO A 313 12.18 -3.22 -0.56
N TRP A 314 11.59 -3.15 0.64
CA TRP A 314 12.11 -3.81 1.84
C TRP A 314 11.39 -5.12 2.20
N ALA A 315 10.14 -5.32 1.78
CA ALA A 315 9.40 -6.56 2.03
C ALA A 315 9.96 -7.71 1.20
N GLU A 316 9.95 -8.94 1.73
CA GLU A 316 10.49 -10.12 1.05
C GLU A 316 9.58 -10.65 -0.08
N SER A 317 8.28 -10.40 0.00
CA SER A 317 7.25 -10.89 -0.93
C SER A 317 6.03 -9.95 -0.95
N VAL A 318 5.03 -10.25 -1.79
CA VAL A 318 3.77 -9.49 -1.84
C VAL A 318 2.88 -9.88 -0.66
N ALA A 319 2.47 -8.89 0.12
CA ALA A 319 1.55 -9.05 1.24
C ALA A 319 0.65 -7.80 1.37
N HIS A 320 -0.33 -7.87 2.26
CA HIS A 320 -1.12 -6.69 2.63
C HIS A 320 -0.34 -5.78 3.57
N HIS A 321 -0.62 -4.47 3.55
CA HIS A 321 0.06 -3.52 4.44
C HIS A 321 -0.73 -3.14 5.70
N THR A 322 -2.05 -3.36 5.72
CA THR A 322 -2.95 -2.91 6.81
C THR A 322 -4.15 -3.85 7.02
N ASN A 323 -4.00 -5.13 6.69
CA ASN A 323 -5.03 -6.17 6.80
C ASN A 323 -5.61 -6.35 8.22
N LEU A 324 -6.91 -6.67 8.31
CA LEU A 324 -7.57 -6.97 9.58
C LEU A 324 -7.07 -8.29 10.17
N ASN A 325 -7.14 -9.36 9.38
CA ASN A 325 -6.71 -10.71 9.76
C ASN A 325 -5.33 -11.02 9.17
N ALA A 326 -4.47 -11.73 9.89
CA ALA A 326 -3.19 -12.18 9.35
C ALA A 326 -3.35 -13.23 8.22
N LEU A 327 -2.48 -13.18 7.21
CA LEU A 327 -2.43 -14.15 6.09
C LEU A 327 -2.13 -15.59 6.55
N GLU A 328 -1.46 -15.74 7.70
CA GLU A 328 -1.15 -17.01 8.34
C GLU A 328 -1.13 -16.87 9.88
N GLU A 329 -1.26 -17.98 10.62
CA GLU A 329 -1.37 -17.97 12.09
C GLU A 329 -0.12 -17.36 12.75
N GLY A 330 -0.30 -16.27 13.51
CA GLY A 330 0.79 -15.52 14.13
C GLY A 330 1.50 -14.52 13.20
N GLY A 331 1.06 -14.40 11.94
CA GLY A 331 1.49 -13.36 11.00
C GLY A 331 0.99 -11.96 11.38
N TRP A 332 1.34 -10.97 10.57
CA TRP A 332 0.98 -9.56 10.82
C TRP A 332 -0.46 -9.26 10.37
N GLY A 333 -1.21 -8.59 11.25
CA GLY A 333 -2.60 -8.19 11.06
C GLY A 333 -3.08 -7.39 12.27
N VAL A 334 -4.17 -6.64 12.14
CA VAL A 334 -4.80 -5.90 13.25
C VAL A 334 -5.22 -6.87 14.38
N ASN A 335 -5.77 -8.03 14.02
CA ASN A 335 -6.28 -8.99 14.98
C ASN A 335 -5.16 -9.55 15.88
N THR A 336 -4.05 -10.02 15.30
CA THR A 336 -2.91 -10.63 16.02
C THR A 336 -2.43 -9.79 17.20
N ILE A 337 -2.26 -8.48 17.01
CA ILE A 337 -1.79 -7.59 18.06
C ILE A 337 -2.88 -7.25 19.08
N VAL A 338 -4.12 -7.03 18.65
CA VAL A 338 -5.24 -6.75 19.58
C VAL A 338 -5.52 -7.97 20.46
N GLU A 339 -5.52 -9.17 19.90
CA GLU A 339 -5.68 -10.43 20.63
C GLU A 339 -4.52 -10.67 21.62
N HIS A 340 -3.26 -10.40 21.23
CA HIS A 340 -2.12 -10.43 22.15
C HIS A 340 -2.36 -9.51 23.36
N LEU A 341 -2.68 -8.24 23.13
CA LEU A 341 -2.93 -7.27 24.22
C LEU A 341 -4.10 -7.68 25.12
N LEU A 342 -5.22 -8.15 24.55
CA LEU A 342 -6.36 -8.58 25.34
C LEU A 342 -6.05 -9.86 26.15
N SER A 343 -5.30 -10.82 25.58
CA SER A 343 -4.86 -12.03 26.29
C SER A 343 -3.89 -11.70 27.45
N GLU A 344 -3.02 -10.71 27.25
CA GLU A 344 -2.11 -10.18 28.26
C GLU A 344 -2.81 -9.28 29.29
N GLY A 345 -4.13 -9.05 29.17
CA GLY A 345 -4.94 -8.32 30.14
C GLY A 345 -4.78 -6.79 30.08
N PHE A 346 -4.45 -6.23 28.92
CA PHE A 346 -4.61 -4.80 28.68
C PHE A 346 -6.11 -4.43 28.58
N PRO A 347 -6.58 -3.29 29.14
CA PRO A 347 -7.98 -2.89 29.00
C PRO A 347 -8.28 -2.46 27.56
N ALA A 348 -9.40 -2.93 27.01
CA ALA A 348 -9.81 -2.65 25.64
C ALA A 348 -9.93 -1.15 25.36
N GLU A 349 -10.43 -0.37 26.33
CA GLU A 349 -10.64 1.07 26.23
C GLU A 349 -9.33 1.88 26.11
N ASN A 350 -8.17 1.27 26.36
CA ASN A 350 -6.85 1.89 26.14
C ASN A 350 -6.30 1.65 24.72
N ILE A 351 -6.86 0.71 23.96
CA ILE A 351 -6.33 0.26 22.66
C ILE A 351 -7.02 1.01 21.52
N ASN A 352 -6.25 1.61 20.61
CA ASN A 352 -6.74 2.20 19.38
C ASN A 352 -6.07 1.53 18.17
N ILE A 353 -6.82 1.27 17.09
CA ILE A 353 -6.30 0.64 15.86
C ILE A 353 -6.20 1.62 14.69
N GLY A 354 -5.22 1.43 13.81
CA GLY A 354 -4.98 2.27 12.65
C GLY A 354 -5.72 1.82 11.39
N TYR A 355 -6.12 2.79 10.56
CA TYR A 355 -6.44 2.60 9.14
C TYR A 355 -5.65 3.59 8.28
N ALA A 356 -5.34 3.22 7.04
CA ALA A 356 -4.44 3.95 6.17
C ALA A 356 -5.17 4.87 5.18
N GLY A 357 -4.70 6.12 5.05
CA GLY A 357 -5.09 7.04 3.99
C GLY A 357 -4.27 6.88 2.70
N TYR A 358 -3.52 5.79 2.55
CA TYR A 358 -2.54 5.59 1.48
C TYR A 358 -2.32 4.10 1.21
N THR A 359 -1.62 3.78 0.12
CA THR A 359 -1.31 2.42 -0.31
C THR A 359 0.15 2.04 -0.01
N ARG A 360 0.45 0.74 -0.05
CA ARG A 360 1.82 0.25 -0.23
C ARG A 360 1.90 -0.63 -1.47
N ASN A 361 2.86 -0.31 -2.33
CA ASN A 361 2.90 -0.80 -3.70
C ASN A 361 4.06 -1.77 -3.95
N GLY A 362 3.92 -2.60 -4.98
CA GLY A 362 4.98 -3.43 -5.55
C GLY A 362 4.88 -3.44 -7.06
N ARG A 363 6.01 -3.52 -7.76
CA ARG A 363 6.07 -3.61 -9.24
C ARG A 363 6.76 -4.88 -9.70
N ASN A 364 6.56 -5.22 -10.98
CA ASN A 364 6.98 -6.50 -11.56
C ASN A 364 6.41 -7.66 -10.71
N VAL A 365 5.14 -7.54 -10.33
CA VAL A 365 4.45 -8.46 -9.42
C VAL A 365 3.93 -9.67 -10.18
N GLU A 366 4.24 -10.86 -9.68
CA GLU A 366 3.67 -12.13 -10.14
C GLU A 366 2.84 -12.71 -8.98
N LEU A 367 1.51 -12.79 -9.15
CA LEU A 367 0.62 -13.37 -8.15
C LEU A 367 0.51 -14.88 -8.32
N GLU A 368 0.73 -15.62 -7.23
CA GLU A 368 0.53 -17.07 -7.13
C GLU A 368 -0.89 -17.40 -6.63
N SER A 369 -1.49 -16.52 -5.82
CA SER A 369 -2.83 -16.67 -5.26
C SER A 369 -3.45 -15.30 -4.99
N LEU A 370 -4.78 -15.20 -5.16
CA LEU A 370 -5.56 -13.97 -4.94
C LEU A 370 -6.14 -13.91 -3.51
N SER A 371 -6.57 -15.05 -2.97
CA SER A 371 -6.98 -15.23 -1.58
C SER A 371 -6.65 -16.66 -1.13
N PRO A 372 -5.86 -16.88 -0.05
CA PRO A 372 -5.01 -15.86 0.60
C PRO A 372 -4.06 -15.22 -0.41
N LEU A 373 -3.82 -13.91 -0.29
CA LEU A 373 -2.91 -13.19 -1.17
C LEU A 373 -1.50 -13.79 -1.07
N LYS A 374 -0.94 -14.18 -2.22
CA LYS A 374 0.45 -14.65 -2.31
C LYS A 374 1.06 -14.27 -3.64
N GLY A 375 2.28 -13.75 -3.64
CA GLY A 375 3.03 -13.48 -4.85
C GLY A 375 4.45 -12.97 -4.59
N THR A 376 5.21 -12.80 -5.67
CA THR A 376 6.54 -12.18 -5.64
C THR A 376 6.50 -10.82 -6.33
N TYR A 377 7.45 -9.94 -6.03
CA TYR A 377 7.65 -8.67 -6.72
C TYR A 377 9.15 -8.41 -6.91
N ASN A 378 9.50 -7.54 -7.84
CA ASN A 378 10.90 -7.15 -8.06
C ASN A 378 11.00 -5.62 -8.22
N PRO A 379 11.47 -4.88 -7.20
CA PRO A 379 11.59 -3.43 -7.29
C PRO A 379 12.70 -2.99 -8.25
N GLY A 380 13.75 -3.81 -8.43
CA GLY A 380 14.95 -3.41 -9.17
C GLY A 380 15.66 -2.19 -8.56
N ASN A 381 16.50 -1.53 -9.36
CA ASN A 381 17.40 -0.46 -8.90
C ASN A 381 16.79 0.96 -9.00
N GLY A 382 15.51 1.14 -8.65
CA GLY A 382 14.87 2.46 -8.73
C GLY A 382 13.44 2.48 -8.23
N ASP A 383 12.84 3.67 -8.24
CA ASP A 383 11.56 3.94 -7.58
C ASP A 383 10.39 3.13 -8.11
N THR A 384 9.43 2.84 -7.23
CA THR A 384 8.11 2.29 -7.58
C THR A 384 7.09 3.43 -7.56
N THR A 385 6.11 3.41 -8.47
CA THR A 385 5.07 4.46 -8.54
C THR A 385 4.39 4.73 -7.20
N GLY A 386 4.10 6.01 -6.98
CA GLY A 386 3.46 6.59 -5.80
C GLY A 386 2.95 8.00 -6.10
N THR A 387 2.48 8.74 -5.09
CA THR A 387 2.01 10.12 -5.26
C THR A 387 3.15 11.13 -5.09
N PHE A 388 3.90 11.06 -3.99
CA PHE A 388 5.05 11.93 -3.71
C PHE A 388 6.34 11.17 -3.36
N GLU A 389 6.22 9.88 -3.03
CA GLU A 389 7.27 9.05 -2.46
C GLU A 389 7.19 7.63 -3.04
N SER A 390 8.32 6.90 -2.99
CA SER A 390 8.45 5.57 -3.60
C SER A 390 7.46 4.55 -3.04
N GLY A 391 6.62 3.99 -3.90
CA GLY A 391 5.75 2.88 -3.56
C GLY A 391 4.56 3.18 -2.64
N THR A 392 4.08 4.43 -2.60
CA THR A 392 2.89 4.83 -1.83
C THR A 392 2.03 5.81 -2.62
N ASN A 393 0.76 5.47 -2.88
CA ASN A 393 -0.24 6.41 -3.42
C ASN A 393 -1.21 6.84 -2.32
N GLU A 394 -1.51 8.14 -2.25
CA GLU A 394 -2.44 8.69 -1.26
C GLU A 394 -3.89 8.53 -1.73
N TRP A 395 -4.83 8.40 -0.80
CA TRP A 395 -6.21 7.99 -1.07
C TRP A 395 -6.92 8.84 -2.14
N TYR A 396 -6.72 10.17 -2.13
CA TYR A 396 -7.26 11.05 -3.17
C TYR A 396 -6.67 10.79 -4.58
N ASP A 397 -5.43 10.28 -4.68
CA ASP A 397 -4.80 9.83 -5.92
C ASP A 397 -5.33 8.45 -6.32
N VAL A 398 -5.58 7.56 -5.35
CA VAL A 398 -6.24 6.26 -5.56
C VAL A 398 -7.60 6.42 -6.22
N ILE A 399 -8.53 7.19 -5.62
CA ILE A 399 -9.90 7.36 -6.17
C ILE A 399 -9.93 8.19 -7.48
N TYR A 400 -8.86 8.90 -7.80
CA TYR A 400 -8.71 9.68 -9.03
C TYR A 400 -8.15 8.85 -10.20
N ASN A 401 -7.05 8.12 -9.95
CA ASN A 401 -6.27 7.43 -10.99
C ASN A 401 -6.48 5.91 -11.05
N TYR A 402 -6.89 5.25 -9.96
CA TYR A 402 -6.81 3.78 -9.83
C TYR A 402 -8.11 3.07 -9.39
N LEU A 403 -9.01 3.76 -8.67
CA LEU A 403 -10.24 3.19 -8.11
C LEU A 403 -11.48 4.03 -8.46
N ASP A 404 -12.56 3.39 -8.86
CA ASP A 404 -13.85 3.99 -9.20
C ASP A 404 -14.97 3.46 -8.30
N LEU A 405 -14.96 3.89 -7.03
CA LEU A 405 -15.97 3.51 -6.02
C LEU A 405 -17.41 3.70 -6.52
N GLU A 406 -17.68 4.80 -7.23
CA GLU A 406 -19.00 5.10 -7.80
C GLU A 406 -19.46 4.16 -8.92
N ASN A 407 -18.57 3.26 -9.37
CA ASN A 407 -18.81 2.26 -10.41
C ASN A 407 -18.25 0.87 -10.00
N GLN A 408 -17.96 0.67 -8.71
CA GLN A 408 -17.53 -0.60 -8.09
C GLN A 408 -16.40 -1.34 -8.81
N LYS A 409 -15.38 -0.60 -9.31
CA LYS A 409 -14.30 -1.18 -10.12
C LYS A 409 -13.01 -0.35 -10.10
N GLY A 410 -11.93 -0.91 -10.62
CA GLY A 410 -10.69 -0.16 -10.84
C GLY A 410 -10.74 0.75 -12.07
N ARG A 411 -9.79 1.69 -12.15
CA ARG A 411 -9.56 2.57 -13.30
C ARG A 411 -8.33 2.08 -14.08
N ASN A 412 -8.19 2.52 -15.33
CA ASN A 412 -6.90 2.48 -16.04
C ASN A 412 -6.20 1.10 -16.06
N GLY A 413 -6.96 0.00 -16.25
CA GLY A 413 -6.43 -1.36 -16.31
C GLY A 413 -6.24 -2.06 -14.96
N PHE A 414 -6.48 -1.38 -13.83
CA PHE A 414 -6.53 -2.00 -12.51
C PHE A 414 -7.87 -2.70 -12.29
N ASN A 415 -7.82 -3.85 -11.62
CA ASN A 415 -8.97 -4.50 -11.01
C ASN A 415 -8.90 -4.32 -9.49
N VAL A 416 -10.06 -4.44 -8.82
CA VAL A 416 -10.16 -4.54 -7.36
C VAL A 416 -10.25 -6.01 -6.99
N TYR A 417 -9.49 -6.44 -5.99
CA TYR A 417 -9.47 -7.79 -5.45
C TYR A 417 -9.71 -7.73 -3.94
N THR A 418 -10.38 -8.75 -3.39
CA THR A 418 -10.65 -8.90 -1.96
C THR A 418 -10.11 -10.23 -1.49
N ASP A 419 -9.19 -10.19 -0.52
CA ASP A 419 -8.68 -11.36 0.14
C ASP A 419 -9.52 -11.67 1.37
N GLN A 420 -10.35 -12.71 1.27
CA GLN A 420 -11.24 -13.17 2.35
C GLN A 420 -10.49 -13.68 3.59
N VAL A 421 -9.27 -14.23 3.41
CA VAL A 421 -8.48 -14.75 4.53
C VAL A 421 -7.92 -13.60 5.37
N ALA A 422 -7.38 -12.58 4.72
CA ALA A 422 -6.82 -11.40 5.38
C ALA A 422 -7.87 -10.35 5.79
N ASP A 423 -9.11 -10.49 5.29
CA ASP A 423 -10.14 -9.44 5.27
C ASP A 423 -9.54 -8.08 4.85
N ALA A 424 -9.00 -8.06 3.63
CA ALA A 424 -8.26 -6.93 3.09
C ALA A 424 -8.37 -6.86 1.57
N ASP A 425 -8.29 -5.66 1.01
CA ASP A 425 -8.43 -5.45 -0.44
C ASP A 425 -7.10 -5.00 -1.06
N TYR A 426 -6.97 -5.18 -2.36
CA TYR A 426 -5.85 -4.66 -3.15
C TYR A 426 -6.25 -4.30 -4.57
N LEU A 427 -5.50 -3.39 -5.18
CA LEU A 427 -5.57 -3.09 -6.60
C LEU A 427 -4.41 -3.78 -7.32
N TYR A 428 -4.67 -4.39 -8.47
CA TYR A 428 -3.63 -4.94 -9.32
C TYR A 428 -3.98 -4.76 -10.80
N ASN A 429 -2.99 -4.34 -11.59
CA ASN A 429 -3.07 -4.22 -13.05
C ASN A 429 -2.24 -5.35 -13.68
N PRO A 430 -2.87 -6.32 -14.39
CA PRO A 430 -2.17 -7.48 -14.93
C PRO A 430 -1.29 -7.17 -16.16
N GLU A 431 -1.45 -6.00 -16.80
CA GLU A 431 -0.61 -5.58 -17.93
C GLU A 431 0.67 -4.88 -17.45
N SER A 432 0.56 -3.94 -16.50
CA SER A 432 1.71 -3.20 -15.95
C SER A 432 2.41 -3.93 -14.80
N LYS A 433 1.74 -4.91 -14.18
CA LYS A 433 2.17 -5.65 -12.99
C LYS A 433 2.51 -4.74 -11.80
N LEU A 434 1.75 -3.64 -11.66
CA LEU A 434 1.74 -2.81 -10.46
C LEU A 434 0.63 -3.29 -9.51
N PHE A 435 1.02 -3.56 -8.27
CA PHE A 435 0.17 -3.93 -7.14
C PHE A 435 0.10 -2.76 -6.15
N MET A 436 -1.06 -2.59 -5.50
CA MET A 436 -1.29 -1.65 -4.41
C MET A 436 -2.14 -2.32 -3.33
N SER A 437 -1.56 -2.65 -2.17
CA SER A 437 -2.38 -2.95 -0.98
C SER A 437 -2.86 -1.63 -0.38
N LEU A 438 -4.11 -1.59 0.07
CA LEU A 438 -4.75 -0.37 0.59
C LEU A 438 -5.85 -0.69 1.60
N ASP A 439 -6.25 0.31 2.38
CA ASP A 439 -7.58 0.33 2.99
C ASP A 439 -8.64 0.81 1.98
N THR A 440 -9.83 0.22 2.07
CA THR A 440 -11.04 0.57 1.31
C THR A 440 -12.18 0.92 2.27
N PRO A 441 -13.32 1.44 1.78
CA PRO A 441 -14.48 1.66 2.65
C PRO A 441 -14.96 0.33 3.27
N ARG A 442 -14.82 -0.79 2.55
CA ARG A 442 -15.13 -2.14 3.02
C ARG A 442 -14.21 -2.57 4.18
N SER A 443 -12.89 -2.55 4.00
CA SER A 443 -11.95 -2.96 5.06
C SER A 443 -12.00 -2.05 6.29
N VAL A 444 -12.18 -0.74 6.10
CA VAL A 444 -12.28 0.22 7.22
C VAL A 444 -13.60 0.05 8.00
N LYS A 445 -14.70 -0.33 7.32
CA LYS A 445 -15.95 -0.72 8.00
C LYS A 445 -15.75 -2.00 8.83
N ALA A 446 -15.15 -3.04 8.26
CA ALA A 446 -14.86 -4.30 8.98
C ALA A 446 -13.97 -4.07 10.22
N LYS A 447 -12.90 -3.27 10.10
CA LYS A 447 -12.08 -2.82 11.25
C LYS A 447 -12.90 -2.10 12.32
N GLY A 448 -13.90 -1.30 11.92
CA GLY A 448 -14.83 -0.64 12.84
C GLY A 448 -15.76 -1.61 13.56
N GLU A 449 -16.29 -2.60 12.85
CA GLU A 449 -17.16 -3.63 13.43
C GLU A 449 -16.37 -4.50 14.43
N TYR A 450 -15.14 -4.89 14.08
CA TYR A 450 -14.18 -5.53 14.98
C TYR A 450 -13.91 -4.68 16.23
N ALA A 451 -13.53 -3.41 16.07
CA ALA A 451 -13.25 -2.50 17.18
C ALA A 451 -14.47 -2.24 18.09
N ALA A 452 -15.68 -2.20 17.53
CA ALA A 452 -16.91 -2.07 18.29
C ALA A 452 -17.27 -3.36 19.04
N SER A 453 -17.04 -4.54 18.45
CA SER A 453 -17.33 -5.84 19.08
C SER A 453 -16.49 -6.09 20.34
N LEU A 454 -15.23 -5.64 20.33
CA LEU A 454 -14.29 -5.76 21.45
C LEU A 454 -14.36 -4.58 22.44
N GLY A 455 -15.08 -3.50 22.10
CA GLY A 455 -15.17 -2.31 22.94
C GLY A 455 -13.86 -1.52 23.06
N LEU A 456 -13.10 -1.42 21.96
CA LEU A 456 -11.81 -0.73 21.93
C LEU A 456 -11.92 0.78 22.23
N GLY A 457 -10.80 1.45 22.49
CA GLY A 457 -10.74 2.90 22.68
C GLY A 457 -11.13 3.71 21.44
N GLY A 458 -10.73 3.24 20.25
CA GLY A 458 -11.05 3.90 18.98
C GLY A 458 -10.33 3.37 17.74
N MET A 459 -10.59 4.05 16.63
CA MET A 459 -9.89 3.94 15.35
C MET A 459 -9.25 5.27 14.99
N PHE A 460 -8.12 5.24 14.28
CA PHE A 460 -7.47 6.45 13.78
C PHE A 460 -6.95 6.31 12.35
N THR A 461 -7.10 7.37 11.56
CA THR A 461 -6.45 7.45 10.23
C THR A 461 -5.01 7.95 10.33
N TRP A 462 -4.14 7.30 9.56
CA TRP A 462 -2.83 7.80 9.16
C TRP A 462 -2.87 8.01 7.63
N THR A 463 -3.18 9.21 7.09
CA THR A 463 -3.49 10.51 7.74
C THR A 463 -4.83 11.13 7.31
N ILE A 464 -5.30 12.13 8.07
CA ILE A 464 -6.51 12.92 7.78
C ILE A 464 -6.35 13.73 6.50
N ASP A 465 -5.16 14.29 6.28
CA ASP A 465 -4.78 15.05 5.08
C ASP A 465 -4.68 14.19 3.79
N GLN A 466 -5.01 12.90 3.88
CA GLN A 466 -5.18 12.01 2.73
C GLN A 466 -6.66 11.62 2.49
N ASP A 467 -7.49 11.57 3.53
CA ASP A 467 -8.92 11.25 3.40
C ASP A 467 -9.75 12.49 2.97
N ASN A 468 -10.74 12.23 2.11
CA ASN A 468 -11.78 13.18 1.73
C ASN A 468 -13.09 13.00 2.52
N GLY A 469 -13.10 12.06 3.46
CA GLY A 469 -14.19 11.72 4.37
C GLY A 469 -14.82 10.36 4.12
N VAL A 470 -14.44 9.66 3.05
CA VAL A 470 -15.00 8.34 2.71
C VAL A 470 -14.52 7.28 3.70
N LEU A 471 -13.22 7.31 4.06
CA LEU A 471 -12.68 6.35 5.02
C LEU A 471 -13.15 6.67 6.45
N LEU A 472 -13.28 7.95 6.82
CA LEU A 472 -13.94 8.33 8.08
C LEU A 472 -15.41 7.85 8.14
N ASN A 473 -16.17 7.98 7.06
CA ASN A 473 -17.56 7.51 7.02
C ASN A 473 -17.61 6.00 7.30
N ALA A 474 -16.78 5.20 6.62
CA ALA A 474 -16.63 3.77 6.88
C ALA A 474 -16.27 3.45 8.34
N ALA A 475 -15.31 4.16 8.94
CA ALA A 475 -14.94 3.97 10.34
C ALA A 475 -16.10 4.30 11.30
N ARG A 476 -16.89 5.35 11.02
CA ARG A 476 -18.06 5.73 11.82
C ARG A 476 -19.19 4.69 11.69
N GLU A 477 -19.48 4.24 10.49
CA GLU A 477 -20.56 3.27 10.20
C GLU A 477 -20.23 1.87 10.74
N GLY A 478 -19.00 1.38 10.56
CA GLY A 478 -18.56 0.12 11.15
C GLY A 478 -18.53 0.14 12.68
N LEU A 479 -18.13 1.27 13.27
CA LEU A 479 -18.30 1.49 14.72
C LEU A 479 -19.79 1.63 15.14
N GLY A 480 -20.74 1.60 14.20
CA GLY A 480 -22.18 1.68 14.43
C GLY A 480 -22.64 3.02 15.00
N TYR A 481 -22.09 4.13 14.49
CA TYR A 481 -22.64 5.47 14.72
C TYR A 481 -23.87 5.71 13.84
N GLU A 482 -24.92 6.30 14.41
CA GLU A 482 -26.12 6.67 13.63
C GLU A 482 -25.87 7.97 12.85
N ILE A 483 -26.23 7.99 11.56
CA ILE A 483 -26.16 9.20 10.72
C ILE A 483 -27.13 10.27 11.25
N GLU A 484 -26.69 11.52 11.27
CA GLU A 484 -27.49 12.72 11.54
C GLU A 484 -27.80 13.49 10.25
N SER A 485 -26.84 13.55 9.33
CA SER A 485 -27.02 14.12 7.99
C SER A 485 -26.08 13.45 7.00
N GLU A 486 -26.66 12.92 5.93
CA GLU A 486 -25.94 12.37 4.78
C GLU A 486 -25.40 13.50 3.88
N VAL A 487 -24.21 13.28 3.33
CA VAL A 487 -23.55 14.07 2.28
C VAL A 487 -23.19 13.14 1.10
N ILE A 488 -22.85 11.89 1.42
CA ILE A 488 -22.62 10.80 0.48
C ILE A 488 -23.28 9.53 1.02
N ASP A 489 -24.05 8.87 0.17
CA ASP A 489 -24.48 7.49 0.33
C ASP A 489 -23.24 6.57 0.24
N MET A 490 -23.05 5.75 1.27
CA MET A 490 -21.87 4.89 1.45
C MET A 490 -22.11 3.42 1.10
N ASP A 491 -23.37 2.97 1.06
CA ASP A 491 -23.70 1.55 0.85
C ASP A 491 -23.10 0.99 -0.46
N PRO A 492 -23.14 1.70 -1.62
CA PRO A 492 -22.50 1.25 -2.84
C PRO A 492 -20.98 1.10 -2.78
N PHE A 493 -20.31 1.62 -1.74
CA PHE A 493 -18.86 1.57 -1.59
C PHE A 493 -18.36 0.39 -0.73
N TYR A 494 -19.26 -0.38 -0.11
CA TYR A 494 -18.94 -1.58 0.67
C TYR A 494 -18.97 -2.86 -0.19
N PHE A 495 -18.40 -2.80 -1.40
CA PHE A 495 -18.36 -3.91 -2.36
C PHE A 495 -17.05 -4.71 -2.27
N GLU A 496 -17.08 -5.97 -2.70
CA GLU A 496 -15.92 -6.86 -2.78
C GLU A 496 -15.32 -6.94 -4.20
N GLY A 497 -14.05 -7.34 -4.28
CA GLY A 497 -13.31 -7.50 -5.52
C GLY A 497 -13.59 -8.79 -6.31
N ILE A 498 -12.99 -8.88 -7.50
CA ILE A 498 -13.35 -9.86 -8.55
C ILE A 498 -12.94 -11.33 -8.31
N ASN A 499 -12.65 -11.70 -7.06
CA ASN A 499 -12.16 -13.03 -6.68
C ASN A 499 -12.88 -13.60 -5.44
N VAL A 500 -14.02 -13.03 -5.08
CA VAL A 500 -14.97 -13.62 -4.13
C VAL A 500 -15.95 -14.51 -4.89
N GLU A 501 -15.95 -15.80 -4.57
CA GLU A 501 -17.13 -16.65 -4.86
C GLU A 501 -18.24 -16.21 -3.90
N LYS A 502 -19.37 -15.73 -4.43
CA LYS A 502 -20.55 -15.48 -3.60
C LYS A 502 -21.08 -16.82 -3.10
N ASP A 503 -20.96 -17.05 -1.80
CA ASP A 503 -21.61 -18.18 -1.14
C ASP A 503 -23.12 -17.89 -1.10
N GLU A 504 -23.90 -18.56 -1.97
CA GLU A 504 -25.33 -18.29 -2.22
C GLU A 504 -26.26 -18.73 -1.07
N SER A 505 -25.80 -18.61 0.17
CA SER A 505 -26.46 -19.11 1.38
C SER A 505 -27.11 -18.04 2.27
N GLU A 506 -26.76 -16.75 2.11
CA GLU A 506 -27.39 -15.65 2.87
C GLU A 506 -27.66 -14.37 2.03
N GLU A 507 -28.83 -14.29 1.37
CA GLU A 507 -29.59 -13.02 1.27
C GLU A 507 -31.10 -13.28 0.98
N ASP A 508 -31.98 -13.05 1.96
CA ASP A 508 -33.44 -13.29 1.90
C ASP A 508 -34.22 -11.98 2.18
N ASP A 509 -34.21 -11.02 1.24
CA ASP A 509 -35.31 -10.06 1.08
C ASP A 509 -35.49 -9.56 -0.37
N LYS A 510 -36.60 -8.86 -0.65
CA LYS A 510 -37.23 -8.81 -1.99
C LYS A 510 -37.24 -7.42 -2.62
N THR A 511 -36.78 -7.32 -3.87
CA THR A 511 -37.15 -6.19 -4.78
C THR A 511 -37.36 -6.61 -6.24
N THR A 512 -38.63 -6.89 -6.58
CA THR A 512 -39.26 -6.71 -7.91
C THR A 512 -38.47 -7.11 -9.16
N ASP A 513 -38.77 -8.31 -9.66
CA ASP A 513 -38.35 -8.88 -10.94
C ASP A 513 -38.52 -7.90 -12.14
N VAL A 514 -37.47 -7.75 -12.94
CA VAL A 514 -37.43 -7.07 -14.24
C VAL A 514 -36.60 -7.93 -15.18
N ASN A 515 -37.19 -8.49 -16.25
CA ASN A 515 -36.52 -9.41 -17.17
C ASN A 515 -35.35 -8.79 -17.94
N HIS A 516 -34.24 -9.52 -18.05
CA HIS A 516 -33.01 -9.14 -18.75
C HIS A 516 -32.59 -10.16 -19.83
N ALA A 517 -33.07 -9.97 -21.06
CA ALA A 517 -32.89 -10.91 -22.17
C ALA A 517 -31.47 -11.55 -22.33
N PRO A 518 -31.38 -12.86 -22.64
CA PRO A 518 -30.17 -13.67 -22.43
C PRO A 518 -28.99 -13.38 -23.37
N LYS A 519 -27.81 -13.83 -22.92
CA LYS A 519 -26.52 -13.73 -23.62
C LYS A 519 -26.13 -15.11 -24.16
N ALA A 520 -26.41 -15.35 -25.43
CA ALA A 520 -25.98 -16.58 -26.11
C ALA A 520 -24.45 -16.66 -26.26
N ALA A 521 -23.90 -17.87 -26.14
CA ALA A 521 -22.52 -18.23 -26.47
C ALA A 521 -22.47 -19.58 -27.23
N ILE A 522 -21.36 -19.86 -27.94
CA ILE A 522 -21.17 -21.12 -28.67
C ILE A 522 -19.79 -21.69 -28.34
N GLU A 523 -19.76 -22.91 -27.80
CA GLU A 523 -18.53 -23.68 -27.58
C GLU A 523 -18.38 -24.80 -28.63
N LEU A 524 -17.14 -25.12 -29.01
CA LEU A 524 -16.78 -26.23 -29.89
C LEU A 524 -16.32 -27.43 -29.07
N LEU A 525 -17.07 -28.53 -29.13
CA LEU A 525 -16.72 -29.80 -28.51
C LEU A 525 -16.23 -30.80 -29.58
N VAL A 526 -15.00 -31.27 -29.42
CA VAL A 526 -14.32 -32.14 -30.41
C VAL A 526 -14.51 -33.61 -30.05
N VAL A 527 -15.31 -34.32 -30.85
CA VAL A 527 -15.52 -35.77 -30.72
C VAL A 527 -14.57 -36.51 -31.67
N GLY A 528 -14.01 -37.65 -31.22
CA GLY A 528 -13.02 -38.40 -31.99
C GLY A 528 -13.58 -38.97 -33.31
N GLY A 529 -13.16 -38.40 -34.44
CA GLY A 529 -13.56 -38.82 -35.78
C GLY A 529 -13.82 -37.64 -36.72
N SER A 530 -14.87 -37.74 -37.54
CA SER A 530 -15.37 -36.64 -38.39
C SER A 530 -16.64 -35.99 -37.83
N THR A 531 -16.95 -36.24 -36.56
CA THR A 531 -18.13 -35.73 -35.84
C THR A 531 -17.76 -34.51 -35.03
N VAL A 532 -18.59 -33.47 -35.07
CA VAL A 532 -18.43 -32.23 -34.31
C VAL A 532 -19.68 -32.00 -33.47
N GLN A 533 -19.48 -31.57 -32.23
CA GLN A 533 -20.53 -31.05 -31.37
C GLN A 533 -20.34 -29.54 -31.19
N LEU A 534 -21.44 -28.78 -31.19
CA LEU A 534 -21.47 -27.38 -30.77
C LEU A 534 -22.41 -27.26 -29.57
N SER A 535 -21.94 -26.66 -28.49
CA SER A 535 -22.70 -26.48 -27.25
C SER A 535 -23.15 -25.04 -27.09
N GLY A 536 -24.38 -24.86 -26.61
CA GLY A 536 -24.95 -23.59 -26.15
C GLY A 536 -24.85 -23.40 -24.64
N ALA A 537 -24.32 -24.36 -23.89
CA ALA A 537 -24.33 -24.38 -22.41
C ALA A 537 -23.58 -23.20 -21.77
N GLY A 538 -22.64 -22.56 -22.47
CA GLY A 538 -21.97 -21.32 -22.03
C GLY A 538 -22.82 -20.05 -22.21
N SER A 539 -24.10 -20.18 -22.60
CA SER A 539 -25.05 -19.07 -22.64
C SER A 539 -25.63 -18.84 -21.25
N SER A 540 -25.80 -17.58 -20.85
CA SER A 540 -26.37 -17.22 -19.55
C SER A 540 -27.51 -16.22 -19.69
N ASP A 541 -28.37 -16.17 -18.68
CA ASP A 541 -29.25 -15.03 -18.45
C ASP A 541 -28.57 -14.00 -17.52
N GLU A 542 -29.29 -12.95 -17.08
CA GLU A 542 -28.90 -12.08 -15.96
C GLU A 542 -29.82 -12.28 -14.74
N ASP A 543 -31.02 -12.84 -14.94
CA ASP A 543 -31.99 -13.22 -13.88
C ASP A 543 -32.03 -14.75 -13.60
N ASP A 544 -31.08 -15.51 -14.17
CA ASP A 544 -30.96 -16.99 -14.18
C ASP A 544 -32.20 -17.76 -14.69
N ASP A 545 -32.86 -17.21 -15.71
CA ASP A 545 -34.11 -17.75 -16.24
C ASP A 545 -33.92 -18.99 -17.16
N GLU A 546 -34.90 -19.90 -17.23
CA GLU A 546 -34.75 -21.18 -17.95
C GLU A 546 -34.54 -20.97 -19.48
N LEU A 547 -33.34 -21.34 -19.96
CA LEU A 547 -32.91 -21.05 -21.33
C LEU A 547 -33.38 -22.07 -22.38
N SER A 548 -33.87 -21.55 -23.52
CA SER A 548 -34.26 -22.35 -24.68
C SER A 548 -33.44 -22.00 -25.93
N TYR A 549 -32.94 -23.02 -26.63
CA TYR A 549 -31.94 -22.88 -27.70
C TYR A 549 -32.57 -22.95 -29.10
N SER A 550 -31.93 -22.30 -30.09
CA SER A 550 -32.39 -22.30 -31.49
C SER A 550 -31.23 -22.19 -32.49
N TRP A 551 -30.80 -23.33 -33.04
CA TRP A 551 -29.66 -23.43 -33.94
C TRP A 551 -30.00 -23.22 -35.42
N GLY A 552 -29.43 -22.16 -36.00
CA GLY A 552 -29.30 -21.97 -37.44
C GLY A 552 -28.18 -22.86 -37.99
N VAL A 553 -28.56 -23.94 -38.67
CA VAL A 553 -27.66 -24.95 -39.25
C VAL A 553 -27.58 -24.79 -40.77
N PRO A 554 -26.38 -24.77 -41.38
CA PRO A 554 -26.21 -24.49 -42.81
C PRO A 554 -26.70 -25.64 -43.71
N SER A 555 -27.04 -25.29 -44.96
CA SER A 555 -27.51 -26.23 -45.98
C SER A 555 -26.50 -27.36 -46.26
N GLY A 556 -26.93 -28.61 -46.12
CA GLY A 556 -26.07 -29.79 -46.27
C GLY A 556 -25.66 -30.44 -44.95
N ILE A 557 -25.81 -29.73 -43.82
CA ILE A 557 -25.64 -30.28 -42.48
C ILE A 557 -27.00 -30.74 -41.93
N THR A 558 -27.01 -31.92 -41.31
CA THR A 558 -28.16 -32.47 -40.59
C THR A 558 -27.77 -32.67 -39.14
N VAL A 559 -28.66 -32.27 -38.23
CA VAL A 559 -28.58 -32.46 -36.77
C VAL A 559 -29.86 -33.17 -36.32
N ALA A 560 -29.82 -33.87 -35.18
CA ALA A 560 -30.98 -34.61 -34.67
C ALA A 560 -32.13 -33.68 -34.22
N ASP A 561 -31.78 -32.61 -33.51
CA ASP A 561 -32.66 -31.51 -33.12
C ASP A 561 -31.93 -30.18 -33.34
N LYS A 562 -32.68 -29.08 -33.48
CA LYS A 562 -32.18 -27.70 -33.53
C LYS A 562 -32.56 -26.88 -32.30
N ALA A 563 -33.35 -27.44 -31.39
CA ALA A 563 -33.72 -26.82 -30.10
C ALA A 563 -32.91 -27.35 -28.90
N ALA A 564 -32.07 -28.37 -29.12
CA ALA A 564 -31.17 -28.90 -28.09
C ALA A 564 -30.03 -27.92 -27.76
N GLU A 565 -29.62 -27.90 -26.49
CA GLU A 565 -28.44 -27.19 -25.99
C GLU A 565 -27.18 -27.55 -26.76
N VAL A 566 -26.93 -28.86 -26.97
CA VAL A 566 -25.82 -29.38 -27.77
C VAL A 566 -26.35 -29.97 -29.08
N ILE A 567 -25.77 -29.55 -30.21
CA ILE A 567 -26.02 -30.15 -31.53
C ILE A 567 -24.82 -30.95 -32.03
N GLU A 568 -25.08 -32.17 -32.51
CA GLU A 568 -24.08 -33.04 -33.13
C GLU A 568 -24.32 -33.17 -34.63
N PHE A 569 -23.24 -33.12 -35.42
CA PHE A 569 -23.26 -33.43 -36.85
C PHE A 569 -21.94 -34.04 -37.34
N VAL A 570 -22.02 -34.78 -38.44
CA VAL A 570 -20.83 -35.24 -39.19
C VAL A 570 -20.42 -34.16 -40.18
N VAL A 571 -19.13 -33.82 -40.23
CA VAL A 571 -18.58 -32.89 -41.22
C VAL A 571 -18.60 -33.58 -42.59
N PRO A 572 -19.23 -32.97 -43.63
CA PRO A 572 -19.36 -33.59 -44.94
C PRO A 572 -18.01 -33.66 -45.66
N GLU A 573 -17.83 -34.69 -46.49
CA GLU A 573 -16.73 -34.72 -47.46
C GLU A 573 -16.88 -33.56 -48.46
N VAL A 574 -15.78 -32.85 -48.73
CA VAL A 574 -15.75 -31.70 -49.63
C VAL A 574 -14.62 -31.81 -50.64
N SER A 575 -14.89 -31.50 -51.90
CA SER A 575 -13.88 -31.52 -52.98
C SER A 575 -13.02 -30.25 -53.04
N ALA A 576 -13.34 -29.24 -52.24
CA ALA A 576 -12.57 -28.00 -52.05
C ALA A 576 -12.79 -27.44 -50.63
N LYS A 577 -11.91 -26.54 -50.17
CA LYS A 577 -12.05 -25.85 -48.89
C LYS A 577 -13.42 -25.14 -48.82
N THR A 578 -14.24 -25.51 -47.84
CA THR A 578 -15.66 -25.10 -47.75
C THR A 578 -15.97 -24.57 -46.35
N THR A 579 -16.64 -23.42 -46.29
CA THR A 579 -17.02 -22.77 -45.03
C THR A 579 -18.46 -23.11 -44.65
N LEU A 580 -18.67 -23.51 -43.40
CA LEU A 580 -19.96 -23.85 -42.80
C LEU A 580 -20.25 -22.87 -41.68
N GLN A 581 -21.25 -22.01 -41.85
CA GLN A 581 -21.66 -21.04 -40.83
C GLN A 581 -22.86 -21.57 -40.04
N PHE A 582 -22.70 -21.65 -38.73
CA PHE A 582 -23.75 -21.94 -37.75
C PHE A 582 -24.12 -20.65 -37.00
N THR A 583 -25.33 -20.59 -36.47
CA THR A 583 -25.75 -19.49 -35.59
C THR A 583 -26.58 -20.00 -34.43
N LEU A 584 -26.49 -19.35 -33.27
CA LEU A 584 -27.34 -19.63 -32.11
C LEU A 584 -28.18 -18.40 -31.77
N PHE A 585 -29.44 -18.64 -31.44
CA PHE A 585 -30.29 -17.77 -30.62
C PHE A 585 -30.65 -18.52 -29.34
N VAL A 586 -30.77 -17.79 -28.24
CA VAL A 586 -31.30 -18.28 -26.96
C VAL A 586 -32.49 -17.41 -26.55
N ARG A 587 -33.39 -17.94 -25.72
CA ARG A 587 -34.48 -17.20 -25.08
C ARG A 587 -34.69 -17.64 -23.64
N ASP A 588 -35.05 -16.67 -22.80
CA ASP A 588 -35.54 -16.83 -21.43
C ASP A 588 -36.96 -17.45 -21.39
N CYS A 589 -37.52 -17.63 -20.18
CA CYS A 589 -38.86 -18.22 -20.03
C CYS A 589 -39.99 -17.25 -20.40
N TYR A 590 -39.72 -15.94 -20.41
CA TYR A 590 -40.59 -14.88 -20.93
C TYR A 590 -40.53 -14.73 -22.46
N ASN A 591 -39.65 -15.50 -23.10
CA ASN A 591 -39.38 -15.59 -24.53
C ASN A 591 -38.74 -14.32 -25.17
N GLU A 592 -38.01 -13.48 -24.42
CA GLU A 592 -37.17 -12.44 -25.03
C GLU A 592 -35.94 -13.05 -25.73
N PRO A 593 -35.45 -12.47 -26.85
CA PRO A 593 -34.38 -13.08 -27.65
C PRO A 593 -32.98 -12.54 -27.32
N SER A 594 -32.02 -13.46 -27.23
CA SER A 594 -30.60 -13.12 -27.27
C SER A 594 -30.20 -12.39 -28.58
N THR A 595 -29.06 -11.71 -28.54
CA THR A 595 -28.37 -11.38 -29.81
C THR A 595 -27.90 -12.67 -30.51
N GLN A 596 -27.81 -12.64 -31.84
CA GLN A 596 -27.46 -13.83 -32.63
C GLN A 596 -25.95 -14.10 -32.62
N GLN A 597 -25.52 -15.19 -31.98
CA GLN A 597 -24.14 -15.66 -32.11
C GLN A 597 -23.90 -16.38 -33.43
N ARG A 598 -22.64 -16.39 -33.87
CA ARG A 598 -22.21 -16.99 -35.13
C ARG A 598 -20.92 -17.79 -34.94
N PHE A 599 -20.94 -19.04 -35.37
CA PHE A 599 -19.77 -19.92 -35.38
C PHE A 599 -19.44 -20.34 -36.81
N VAL A 600 -18.15 -20.41 -37.15
CA VAL A 600 -17.69 -20.63 -38.53
C VAL A 600 -16.70 -21.78 -38.59
N LEU A 601 -17.18 -22.96 -38.99
CA LEU A 601 -16.36 -24.13 -39.25
C LEU A 601 -15.84 -24.12 -40.68
N THR A 602 -14.64 -24.67 -40.91
CA THR A 602 -14.03 -24.79 -42.25
C THR A 602 -13.67 -26.25 -42.52
N ALA A 603 -14.38 -26.88 -43.46
CA ALA A 603 -14.06 -28.21 -43.96
C ALA A 603 -12.99 -28.13 -45.07
N VAL A 604 -12.14 -29.14 -45.16
CA VAL A 604 -11.10 -29.29 -46.19
C VAL A 604 -11.14 -30.70 -46.80
N PRO A 605 -10.69 -30.89 -48.05
CA PRO A 605 -10.68 -32.21 -48.68
C PRO A 605 -9.75 -33.17 -47.96
N ALA A 606 -10.15 -34.44 -47.87
CA ALA A 606 -9.25 -35.51 -47.46
C ALA A 606 -8.12 -35.66 -48.49
N LEU A 607 -6.89 -35.85 -48.00
CA LEU A 607 -5.74 -36.15 -48.87
C LEU A 607 -5.91 -37.54 -49.48
N ALA A 608 -5.84 -37.63 -50.81
CA ALA A 608 -5.87 -38.91 -51.50
C ALA A 608 -4.63 -39.73 -51.12
N ALA A 609 -4.84 -40.90 -50.52
CA ALA A 609 -3.76 -41.80 -50.12
C ALA A 609 -2.95 -42.25 -51.36
N GLN A 610 -1.70 -41.80 -51.45
CA GLN A 610 -0.72 -42.37 -52.36
C GLN A 610 -0.19 -43.68 -51.77
N GLY A 611 0.11 -44.65 -52.64
CA GLY A 611 0.37 -46.04 -52.24
C GLY A 611 1.71 -46.28 -51.53
N GLU A 612 1.83 -47.50 -51.02
CA GLU A 612 3.03 -48.01 -50.34
C GLU A 612 4.27 -48.00 -51.28
N PRO A 613 5.46 -47.68 -50.75
CA PRO A 613 6.73 -47.95 -51.44
C PRO A 613 7.28 -49.34 -51.08
N GLU A 614 7.71 -50.11 -52.07
CA GLU A 614 8.59 -51.28 -51.87
C GLU A 614 10.06 -50.84 -51.64
N PRO A 615 10.92 -51.67 -51.01
CA PRO A 615 12.28 -51.30 -50.58
C PRO A 615 13.44 -51.78 -51.51
N ALA A 616 14.67 -51.37 -51.16
CA ALA A 616 16.00 -51.71 -51.74
C ALA A 616 16.35 -50.97 -53.07
N ASP A 617 17.59 -50.56 -53.36
CA ASP A 617 18.89 -51.27 -53.30
C ASP A 617 20.08 -50.42 -52.74
N GLU A 618 21.30 -51.00 -52.71
CA GLU A 618 22.56 -50.47 -52.14
C GLU A 618 23.65 -50.14 -53.23
N GLU A 619 24.96 -50.20 -52.90
CA GLU A 619 26.18 -49.98 -53.73
C GLU A 619 26.61 -48.50 -54.02
N ASP A 620 27.88 -48.04 -53.91
CA ASP A 620 29.13 -48.62 -53.33
C ASP A 620 30.23 -47.55 -53.00
N GLU A 621 31.42 -47.97 -52.50
CA GLU A 621 32.52 -47.20 -51.86
C GLU A 621 33.62 -46.49 -52.74
N THR A 622 34.60 -45.83 -52.05
CA THR A 622 36.02 -45.45 -52.38
C THR A 622 36.32 -43.98 -52.83
N ASP A 623 37.47 -43.30 -52.54
CA ASP A 623 38.70 -43.63 -51.77
C ASP A 623 39.49 -42.43 -51.11
N ILE A 624 40.51 -42.80 -50.32
CA ILE A 624 41.68 -42.20 -49.58
C ILE A 624 42.50 -40.96 -50.08
N ILE A 625 42.75 -40.01 -49.13
CA ILE A 625 43.96 -39.20 -48.66
C ILE A 625 45.36 -39.24 -49.40
N PRO A 626 46.48 -38.49 -49.06
CA PRO A 626 46.76 -37.32 -48.17
C PRO A 626 47.86 -36.23 -48.56
N VAL A 627 47.84 -35.00 -47.94
CA VAL A 627 49.00 -34.17 -47.36
C VAL A 627 50.15 -33.65 -48.31
N PRO A 628 51.06 -32.65 -48.02
CA PRO A 628 51.30 -31.69 -46.90
C PRO A 628 51.41 -30.15 -47.21
N ASP A 629 51.41 -29.31 -46.15
CA ASP A 629 52.26 -28.15 -45.73
C ASP A 629 52.69 -27.01 -46.72
N GLU A 630 53.16 -25.79 -46.32
CA GLU A 630 53.65 -25.26 -45.03
C GLU A 630 53.53 -23.70 -44.94
N ASP A 631 53.58 -23.14 -43.71
CA ASP A 631 54.02 -21.77 -43.31
C ASP A 631 53.26 -20.48 -43.79
N THR A 632 53.15 -19.36 -43.05
CA THR A 632 53.72 -18.91 -41.75
C THR A 632 52.71 -18.19 -40.82
N THR A 633 52.84 -18.43 -39.51
CA THR A 633 52.45 -17.56 -38.36
C THR A 633 53.69 -16.76 -37.88
N PRO A 634 53.66 -15.74 -36.97
CA PRO A 634 52.82 -15.59 -35.76
C PRO A 634 52.35 -14.13 -35.47
N ALA A 635 51.80 -13.73 -34.32
CA ALA A 635 51.64 -14.40 -33.02
C ALA A 635 50.34 -14.00 -32.29
N GLU A 636 49.86 -14.89 -31.44
CA GLU A 636 49.14 -14.53 -30.21
C GLU A 636 50.17 -14.58 -29.06
N ASP A 637 50.19 -13.57 -28.18
CA ASP A 637 50.99 -13.59 -26.95
C ASP A 637 50.11 -14.14 -25.81
N ASP A 638 50.09 -15.47 -25.64
CA ASP A 638 49.65 -16.10 -24.39
C ASP A 638 50.82 -16.10 -23.41
N ALA A 639 50.86 -15.07 -22.56
CA ALA A 639 51.93 -14.83 -21.61
C ALA A 639 51.50 -15.25 -20.19
N SER A 640 51.42 -16.57 -19.96
CA SER A 640 51.21 -17.15 -18.64
C SER A 640 52.33 -16.71 -17.67
N THR A 641 52.01 -15.83 -16.73
CA THR A 641 52.80 -15.66 -15.50
C THR A 641 52.21 -16.57 -14.43
N ASP A 642 52.94 -17.62 -14.06
CA ASP A 642 52.63 -18.44 -12.89
C ASP A 642 52.62 -17.57 -11.62
N ASP A 643 51.44 -17.24 -11.09
CA ASP A 643 51.30 -16.95 -9.66
C ASP A 643 51.18 -18.29 -8.93
N ALA A 644 52.31 -18.79 -8.43
CA ALA A 644 52.45 -20.08 -7.75
C ALA A 644 51.80 -20.12 -6.34
N ALA A 645 50.75 -19.33 -6.11
CA ALA A 645 49.99 -19.26 -4.86
C ALA A 645 48.91 -20.35 -4.76
N ASP A 646 48.34 -20.78 -5.89
CA ASP A 646 47.06 -21.50 -5.91
C ASP A 646 47.18 -23.04 -5.88
N GLN A 647 48.36 -23.60 -5.60
CA GLN A 647 48.52 -25.04 -5.31
C GLN A 647 48.19 -25.43 -3.86
N ASP A 648 48.24 -24.47 -2.92
CA ASP A 648 47.88 -24.64 -1.50
C ASP A 648 46.64 -23.80 -1.12
N ALA A 649 45.80 -23.45 -2.10
CA ALA A 649 44.63 -22.60 -1.92
C ALA A 649 43.66 -23.14 -0.84
N PRO A 650 43.27 -22.34 0.18
CA PRO A 650 42.45 -22.80 1.30
C PRO A 650 40.97 -22.99 0.97
N HIS A 651 40.50 -22.41 -0.14
CA HIS A 651 39.14 -22.55 -0.66
C HIS A 651 39.15 -22.99 -2.14
N ALA A 652 37.97 -23.29 -2.70
CA ALA A 652 37.85 -23.61 -4.12
C ALA A 652 38.27 -22.41 -4.98
N LEU A 653 38.99 -22.66 -6.07
CA LEU A 653 39.36 -21.60 -7.01
C LEU A 653 38.11 -21.03 -7.69
N TRP A 654 38.09 -19.71 -7.89
CA TRP A 654 36.98 -19.07 -8.60
C TRP A 654 36.93 -19.49 -10.08
N ASP A 655 35.79 -20.05 -10.47
CA ASP A 655 35.40 -20.34 -11.85
C ASP A 655 34.28 -19.39 -12.31
N ALA A 656 34.41 -18.86 -13.53
CA ALA A 656 33.52 -17.85 -14.10
C ALA A 656 32.14 -18.39 -14.54
N ASN A 657 32.01 -19.70 -14.77
CA ASN A 657 30.76 -20.34 -15.20
C ASN A 657 29.92 -20.80 -14.01
N THR A 658 30.52 -20.89 -12.83
CA THR A 658 29.91 -21.29 -11.57
C THR A 658 29.11 -20.15 -10.96
N VAL A 659 27.96 -20.48 -10.35
CA VAL A 659 27.09 -19.54 -9.64
C VAL A 659 27.39 -19.59 -8.15
N TYR A 660 27.62 -18.43 -7.55
CA TYR A 660 27.86 -18.23 -6.11
C TYR A 660 26.73 -17.41 -5.50
N GLY A 661 26.44 -17.54 -4.20
CA GLY A 661 25.28 -16.90 -3.59
C GLY A 661 23.93 -17.37 -4.18
N ALA A 662 23.88 -18.61 -4.68
CA ALA A 662 22.72 -19.19 -5.36
C ALA A 662 21.53 -19.49 -4.41
N SER A 663 21.70 -19.31 -3.11
CA SER A 663 20.66 -19.42 -2.09
C SER A 663 20.90 -18.38 -1.00
N TRP A 664 19.86 -17.71 -0.53
CA TRP A 664 20.02 -16.59 0.40
C TRP A 664 20.65 -17.05 1.71
N GLY A 665 21.74 -16.37 2.12
CA GLY A 665 22.55 -16.75 3.28
C GLY A 665 23.66 -17.78 2.99
N THR A 666 23.84 -18.25 1.75
CA THR A 666 25.11 -18.88 1.37
C THR A 666 26.13 -17.80 1.00
N PHE A 667 27.23 -17.79 1.75
CA PHE A 667 28.33 -16.84 1.61
C PHE A 667 29.60 -17.62 1.27
N GLU A 668 29.60 -18.30 0.12
CA GLU A 668 30.75 -19.07 -0.36
C GLU A 668 32.02 -18.22 -0.38
N ILE A 669 33.13 -18.81 0.05
CA ILE A 669 34.45 -18.23 -0.04
C ILE A 669 35.19 -18.95 -1.17
N VAL A 670 35.78 -18.18 -2.07
CA VAL A 670 36.64 -18.66 -3.16
C VAL A 670 38.06 -18.13 -2.97
N SER A 671 39.02 -18.86 -3.51
CA SER A 671 40.43 -18.47 -3.62
C SER A 671 40.72 -17.99 -5.05
N TRP A 672 41.44 -16.88 -5.21
CA TRP A 672 41.77 -16.31 -6.51
C TRP A 672 43.01 -15.43 -6.41
N LYS A 673 44.08 -15.76 -7.15
CA LYS A 673 45.33 -14.97 -7.21
C LYS A 673 45.96 -14.72 -5.83
N GLY A 674 45.95 -15.72 -4.95
CA GLY A 674 46.49 -15.60 -3.59
C GLY A 674 45.61 -14.84 -2.59
N HIS A 675 44.38 -14.44 -2.95
CA HIS A 675 43.42 -13.76 -2.06
C HIS A 675 42.11 -14.55 -1.91
N ASN A 676 41.54 -14.52 -0.70
CA ASN A 676 40.23 -15.13 -0.42
C ASN A 676 39.11 -14.11 -0.56
N TYR A 677 38.07 -14.45 -1.30
CA TYR A 677 36.92 -13.58 -1.53
C TYR A 677 35.63 -14.26 -1.09
N GLN A 678 34.84 -13.57 -0.27
CA GLN A 678 33.50 -14.01 0.10
C GLN A 678 32.45 -13.35 -0.79
N VAL A 679 31.55 -14.16 -1.36
CA VAL A 679 30.39 -13.65 -2.10
C VAL A 679 29.40 -13.01 -1.14
N LYS A 680 28.78 -11.88 -1.52
CA LYS A 680 27.77 -11.18 -0.70
C LYS A 680 26.32 -11.43 -1.14
N TRP A 681 26.12 -11.74 -2.42
CA TRP A 681 24.84 -11.98 -3.08
C TRP A 681 25.08 -12.71 -4.41
N TRP A 682 24.02 -13.19 -5.08
CA TRP A 682 24.11 -13.94 -6.34
C TRP A 682 25.13 -13.35 -7.34
N SER A 683 26.04 -14.19 -7.84
CA SER A 683 27.03 -13.79 -8.84
C SER A 683 27.45 -14.98 -9.73
N GLN A 684 27.67 -14.69 -11.01
CA GLN A 684 28.22 -15.59 -12.02
C GLN A 684 29.04 -14.75 -13.01
N GLY A 685 30.29 -15.13 -13.28
CA GLY A 685 31.18 -14.40 -14.20
C GLY A 685 31.85 -13.13 -13.64
N ASP A 686 31.40 -12.56 -12.52
CA ASP A 686 32.04 -11.39 -11.90
C ASP A 686 33.38 -11.78 -11.23
N GLN A 687 34.50 -11.47 -11.89
CA GLN A 687 35.85 -11.77 -11.40
C GLN A 687 36.12 -11.08 -10.02
N PRO A 688 36.53 -11.80 -8.95
CA PRO A 688 36.49 -11.26 -7.58
C PRO A 688 37.35 -10.03 -7.31
N ASP A 689 38.58 -10.00 -7.83
CA ASP A 689 39.54 -8.89 -7.67
C ASP A 689 39.13 -7.61 -8.42
N LEU A 690 38.24 -7.73 -9.41
CA LEU A 690 37.69 -6.58 -10.14
C LEU A 690 36.32 -6.14 -9.60
N ASN A 691 35.64 -7.01 -8.84
CA ASN A 691 34.28 -6.83 -8.36
C ASN A 691 34.19 -6.92 -6.82
N CYS A 692 35.25 -6.51 -6.12
CA CYS A 692 35.28 -6.43 -4.67
C CYS A 692 34.97 -5.01 -4.14
N GLY A 693 34.49 -4.91 -2.89
CA GLY A 693 34.29 -3.64 -2.18
C GLY A 693 32.83 -3.35 -1.86
N GLN A 694 32.47 -2.09 -1.61
CA GLN A 694 31.12 -1.76 -1.13
C GLN A 694 30.03 -2.09 -2.17
N SER A 695 30.27 -1.80 -3.45
CA SER A 695 29.30 -1.97 -4.55
C SER A 695 29.51 -3.21 -5.44
N GLY A 696 30.67 -3.86 -5.39
CA GLY A 696 30.92 -5.11 -6.14
C GLY A 696 30.32 -6.34 -5.46
N ALA A 697 30.20 -7.49 -6.14
CA ALA A 697 29.60 -8.71 -5.58
C ALA A 697 30.41 -9.36 -4.44
N TRP A 698 31.71 -9.06 -4.34
CA TRP A 698 32.66 -9.75 -3.47
C TRP A 698 33.18 -8.90 -2.30
N THR A 699 33.60 -9.57 -1.23
CA THR A 699 34.38 -9.01 -0.11
C THR A 699 35.75 -9.66 -0.12
N ASP A 700 36.82 -8.87 -0.29
CA ASP A 700 38.19 -9.33 -0.07
C ASP A 700 38.41 -9.60 1.43
N LEU A 701 38.76 -10.84 1.76
CA LEU A 701 39.12 -11.27 3.13
C LEU A 701 40.63 -11.17 3.39
N GLY A 702 41.42 -10.86 2.35
CA GLY A 702 42.88 -10.75 2.38
C GLY A 702 43.59 -11.97 1.77
N ALA A 703 44.91 -11.84 1.69
CA ALA A 703 45.81 -12.87 1.18
C ALA A 703 45.92 -14.09 2.12
N TYR A 704 46.26 -15.25 1.55
CA TYR A 704 46.61 -16.49 2.28
C TYR A 704 48.11 -16.83 2.22
#